data_AF-A0A3G6RLA4-F1
#
_entry.id   AF-A0A3G6RLA4-F1
#
_cell.length_a   1.000
_cell.length_b   1.000
_cell.length_c   1.000
_cell.angle_alpha   90.00
_cell.angle_beta   90.00
_cell.angle_gamma   90.00
#
_symmetry.space_group_name_H-M   'P 1'
#
loop_
_entity.id
_entity.type
_entity.pdbx_description
1 polymer ?
#
loop_
_entity_poly.entity_id
_entity_poly.type
_entity_poly.pdbx_seq_one_letter_code
_entity_poly.pdbx_strand_id
1 'polypeptide(L)'
;MFQKDMDHINSSTGAGESSSSSTVFSSQPEKAGAKTFFDKPMQNNERSLTKGKLWKNQPTSKIYNAGAISENEVNGLNRLVKLEIVVEGTSIRFFKHFKLAQSAVKHHSFELTLAHDTLGDAENHNLEEAQNFLGKRITVVFRYKDVEESPERNFVGVVTEVGFSQDQGSLGNIVLIGESPTILLDAAPHTQSFGGSQEISLNSIAQQVISEGLDPNKFDFRVDAKYGNVSYSSQYEETHYNYLGRIAEAYGEQFFYDGEVLHFGKLPPAENPVKLVYGRNLSDVKIRMKAQHVKPSFYGYNSRKNEKLTGGDPVIKHTSDIAQRAYEISANTFKTPSLRIAPIKANSFLDVEASQKGTAGSKAAEVFVTTGISTVPFLYPGCIADMEMRKAETSDTSYFTRLLLTEVIHEVDARGYYSGRFEAIAADSGYIPRPEFITPKAEPQFGKVVSNTDPLNQGRVQVQFDWQQGKDSSEFIRVMSPDAGSSDDVKTNRGFMSVPEVGDQVMVNFVYQHPDRPFVMGGLFHGGIGAGGGTGNNIMSFSGRSGAELKYDNGAGSMNLKDKGGANMHFDGTGNATTDANLNHIVNAGSTSSINVGAKENSPATSVFEMDDEGNINFKGKKSLTITIGGSSLQMKEDGTISLTGKDITVTGSNNLAINATPSEKGGGSGTIDITAKGGDITISNDKNINVKGGIEVKLT
;
A
#
# COMPACT_ATOMS: atom_id res chain seq x y z
N MET A 1 -8.04 29.90 -40.37
CA MET A 1 -7.13 29.88 -41.53
C MET A 1 -6.36 28.57 -41.42
N PHE A 2 -6.68 27.55 -42.23
CA PHE A 2 -6.30 27.41 -43.65
C PHE A 2 -4.78 27.48 -43.83
N GLN A 3 -4.08 26.57 -44.52
CA GLN A 3 -4.31 25.25 -45.16
C GLN A 3 -2.94 24.86 -45.78
N LYS A 4 -2.84 23.71 -46.47
CA LYS A 4 -1.80 23.32 -47.45
C LYS A 4 -0.54 22.65 -46.89
N ASP A 5 0.10 21.69 -47.57
CA ASP A 5 -0.19 21.10 -48.91
C ASP A 5 -0.13 19.55 -48.92
N MET A 6 -0.60 18.97 -50.02
CA MET A 6 -0.72 17.53 -50.28
C MET A 6 0.40 17.01 -51.22
N ASP A 7 0.29 15.73 -51.60
CA ASP A 7 0.91 15.09 -52.79
C ASP A 7 2.38 14.59 -52.67
N HIS A 8 2.76 13.42 -53.21
CA HIS A 8 2.12 12.54 -54.21
C HIS A 8 2.65 11.06 -54.15
N ILE A 9 1.81 10.07 -54.55
CA ILE A 9 2.08 8.95 -55.53
C ILE A 9 3.42 8.14 -55.39
N ASN A 10 3.55 6.80 -55.39
CA ASN A 10 2.76 5.58 -55.69
C ASN A 10 3.62 4.33 -55.26
N SER A 11 3.31 3.03 -55.43
CA SER A 11 2.10 2.17 -55.53
C SER A 11 2.53 0.69 -55.74
N SER A 12 1.65 -0.30 -55.44
CA SER A 12 1.74 -1.74 -55.85
C SER A 12 2.88 -2.58 -55.22
N THR A 13 2.85 -3.92 -55.07
CA THR A 13 1.82 -4.99 -55.01
C THR A 13 2.54 -6.27 -54.55
N GLY A 14 1.89 -7.18 -53.83
CA GLY A 14 2.41 -8.56 -53.68
C GLY A 14 1.98 -9.27 -52.39
N ALA A 15 1.18 -10.34 -52.53
CA ALA A 15 0.89 -11.29 -51.47
C ALA A 15 1.87 -12.47 -51.51
N GLY A 16 2.09 -13.15 -50.38
CA GLY A 16 2.90 -14.37 -50.31
C GLY A 16 2.90 -14.96 -48.90
N GLU A 17 2.32 -16.14 -48.74
CA GLU A 17 2.27 -16.88 -47.48
C GLU A 17 3.52 -17.77 -47.24
N SER A 18 3.56 -18.35 -46.04
CA SER A 18 4.20 -19.63 -45.68
C SER A 18 5.64 -19.62 -45.11
N SER A 19 5.66 -19.93 -43.81
CA SER A 19 6.50 -20.91 -43.11
C SER A 19 8.01 -21.06 -43.40
N SER A 20 8.78 -21.09 -42.32
CA SER A 20 9.60 -22.25 -41.86
C SER A 20 10.77 -21.78 -40.99
N SER A 21 11.23 -22.68 -40.12
CA SER A 21 12.24 -22.47 -39.09
C SER A 21 13.68 -22.60 -39.61
N SER A 22 14.62 -21.87 -39.00
CA SER A 22 15.90 -22.47 -38.55
C SER A 22 16.72 -21.54 -37.67
N THR A 23 17.35 -22.13 -36.67
CA THR A 23 18.32 -21.53 -35.75
C THR A 23 19.74 -21.58 -36.32
N VAL A 24 20.52 -20.49 -36.27
CA VAL A 24 22.00 -20.55 -36.21
C VAL A 24 22.55 -19.39 -35.35
N PHE A 25 23.53 -19.68 -34.50
CA PHE A 25 24.33 -18.71 -33.73
C PHE A 25 25.25 -17.87 -34.62
N SER A 26 25.45 -16.58 -34.31
CA SER A 26 26.72 -15.89 -34.60
C SER A 26 26.99 -14.74 -33.62
N SER A 27 28.25 -14.31 -33.54
CA SER A 27 28.84 -13.54 -32.45
C SER A 27 28.76 -12.01 -32.61
N GLN A 28 28.70 -11.33 -31.45
CA GLN A 28 29.10 -9.95 -31.09
C GLN A 28 29.84 -9.07 -32.13
N PRO A 29 29.64 -7.73 -32.14
CA PRO A 29 29.95 -6.88 -30.96
C PRO A 29 29.01 -5.70 -30.64
N GLU A 30 29.38 -5.01 -29.57
CA GLU A 30 28.64 -3.96 -28.86
C GLU A 30 28.31 -2.70 -29.68
N LYS A 31 27.12 -2.14 -29.43
CA LYS A 31 26.91 -0.68 -29.41
C LYS A 31 26.08 -0.29 -28.20
N ALA A 32 26.71 0.42 -27.27
CA ALA A 32 26.01 1.03 -26.14
C ALA A 32 25.09 2.16 -26.64
N GLY A 33 23.78 1.92 -26.58
CA GLY A 33 22.74 2.93 -26.75
C GLY A 33 21.95 3.04 -25.45
N ALA A 34 21.96 4.21 -24.83
CA ALA A 34 21.30 4.42 -23.54
C ALA A 34 19.78 4.20 -23.65
N LYS A 35 19.28 3.14 -23.00
CA LYS A 35 17.84 2.98 -22.76
C LYS A 35 17.44 3.73 -21.50
N THR A 36 16.44 4.58 -21.63
CA THR A 36 15.85 5.37 -20.55
C THR A 36 15.18 4.48 -19.50
N PHE A 37 15.10 4.99 -18.28
CA PHE A 37 14.86 4.23 -17.04
C PHE A 37 13.42 3.71 -16.83
N PHE A 38 12.59 3.66 -17.87
CA PHE A 38 11.13 3.45 -17.75
C PHE A 38 10.56 2.18 -18.41
N ASP A 39 11.34 1.44 -19.20
CA ASP A 39 10.91 0.15 -19.76
C ASP A 39 11.72 -1.02 -19.18
N LYS A 40 11.25 -1.55 -18.03
CA LYS A 40 11.51 -2.94 -17.63
C LYS A 40 10.18 -3.70 -17.66
N PRO A 41 10.12 -4.91 -18.25
CA PRO A 41 8.88 -5.67 -18.31
C PRO A 41 8.41 -6.05 -16.90
N MET A 42 7.10 -6.27 -16.75
CA MET A 42 6.52 -6.92 -15.57
C MET A 42 7.34 -8.17 -15.23
N GLN A 43 7.64 -8.38 -13.94
CA GLN A 43 8.28 -9.64 -13.54
C GLN A 43 7.38 -10.81 -13.96
N ASN A 44 7.98 -11.78 -14.64
CA ASN A 44 7.25 -12.89 -15.23
C ASN A 44 6.58 -13.71 -14.13
N ASN A 45 5.27 -13.94 -14.25
CA ASN A 45 4.49 -14.75 -13.32
C ASN A 45 4.72 -16.27 -13.58
N GLU A 46 5.99 -16.67 -13.71
CA GLU A 46 6.41 -18.02 -14.06
C GLU A 46 6.21 -18.98 -12.88
N ARG A 47 5.60 -20.13 -13.17
CA ARG A 47 5.37 -21.19 -12.20
C ARG A 47 6.71 -21.76 -11.72
N SER A 48 6.99 -21.59 -10.43
CA SER A 48 8.13 -22.24 -9.77
C SER A 48 7.73 -23.62 -9.26
N LEU A 49 8.38 -24.62 -9.83
CA LEU A 49 8.54 -25.96 -9.24
C LEU A 49 10.03 -26.07 -8.89
N THR A 50 10.38 -26.73 -7.79
CA THR A 50 11.77 -27.12 -7.49
C THR A 50 12.35 -27.92 -8.66
N LYS A 51 13.07 -27.24 -9.56
CA LYS A 51 13.66 -27.83 -10.77
C LYS A 51 14.93 -28.61 -10.44
N GLY A 52 14.73 -29.77 -9.84
CA GLY A 52 15.76 -30.73 -9.51
C GLY A 52 15.29 -31.60 -8.36
N LYS A 53 14.87 -32.84 -8.65
CA LYS A 53 14.67 -33.86 -7.61
C LYS A 53 16.00 -34.08 -6.90
N LEU A 54 16.17 -33.47 -5.73
CA LEU A 54 17.48 -33.28 -5.09
C LEU A 54 18.00 -34.52 -4.33
N TRP A 55 17.20 -35.59 -4.25
CA TRP A 55 17.60 -36.87 -3.67
C TRP A 55 17.40 -38.01 -4.68
N LYS A 56 18.49 -38.43 -5.33
CA LYS A 56 18.49 -39.56 -6.28
C LYS A 56 18.31 -40.95 -5.63
N ASN A 57 18.36 -41.02 -4.29
CA ASN A 57 18.47 -42.27 -3.53
C ASN A 57 17.30 -42.53 -2.55
N GLN A 58 16.19 -41.77 -2.64
CA GLN A 58 14.97 -42.04 -1.87
C GLN A 58 13.77 -42.24 -2.82
N PRO A 59 12.81 -43.11 -2.48
CA PRO A 59 11.60 -43.25 -3.26
C PRO A 59 10.83 -41.92 -3.20
N THR A 60 10.52 -41.32 -4.35
CA THR A 60 9.42 -40.35 -4.47
C THR A 60 8.15 -41.13 -4.77
N SER A 61 7.01 -40.75 -4.18
CA SER A 61 5.71 -41.44 -4.40
C SER A 61 5.51 -41.74 -5.90
N LYS A 62 5.35 -43.02 -6.27
CA LYS A 62 5.09 -43.42 -7.67
C LYS A 62 3.68 -42.93 -8.04
N ILE A 63 3.58 -42.04 -9.03
CA ILE A 63 2.40 -41.18 -9.29
C ILE A 63 1.22 -41.92 -9.96
N TYR A 64 0.97 -43.18 -9.58
CA TYR A 64 -0.08 -44.04 -10.16
C TYR A 64 -0.74 -44.97 -9.12
N ASN A 65 -0.85 -44.53 -7.86
CA ASN A 65 -1.34 -45.37 -6.77
C ASN A 65 -2.76 -45.92 -6.97
N ALA A 66 -3.72 -45.16 -7.51
CA ALA A 66 -5.11 -45.62 -7.61
C ALA A 66 -5.31 -46.91 -8.45
N GLY A 67 -4.51 -47.10 -9.50
CA GLY A 67 -4.49 -48.35 -10.29
C GLY A 67 -3.93 -49.50 -9.46
N ALA A 68 -2.70 -49.35 -8.98
CA ALA A 68 -2.01 -50.36 -8.17
C ALA A 68 -2.77 -50.73 -6.88
N ILE A 69 -3.47 -49.78 -6.24
CA ILE A 69 -4.35 -50.03 -5.08
C ILE A 69 -5.48 -50.97 -5.47
N SER A 70 -6.12 -50.72 -6.62
CA SER A 70 -7.22 -51.53 -7.13
C SER A 70 -6.76 -52.93 -7.54
N GLU A 71 -5.59 -53.05 -8.16
CA GLU A 71 -4.97 -54.32 -8.56
C GLU A 71 -4.53 -55.18 -7.36
N ASN A 72 -4.16 -54.54 -6.25
CA ASN A 72 -3.77 -55.21 -5.02
C ASN A 72 -4.94 -55.44 -4.04
N GLU A 73 -6.15 -54.96 -4.30
CA GLU A 73 -7.31 -55.16 -3.43
C GLU A 73 -7.77 -56.64 -3.42
N VAL A 74 -7.93 -57.22 -2.23
CA VAL A 74 -8.41 -58.59 -2.04
C VAL A 74 -9.63 -58.58 -1.11
N ASN A 75 -10.80 -58.93 -1.65
CA ASN A 75 -12.05 -58.92 -0.90
C ASN A 75 -11.95 -59.76 0.39
N GLY A 76 -12.24 -59.14 1.53
CA GLY A 76 -12.22 -59.80 2.84
C GLY A 76 -10.82 -59.94 3.49
N LEU A 77 -9.76 -59.43 2.86
CA LEU A 77 -8.40 -59.45 3.39
C LEU A 77 -7.81 -58.04 3.49
N ASN A 78 -7.63 -57.54 4.72
CA ASN A 78 -6.81 -56.37 4.96
C ASN A 78 -5.33 -56.77 4.86
N ARG A 79 -4.61 -56.22 3.87
CA ARG A 79 -3.17 -56.43 3.75
C ARG A 79 -2.44 -55.77 4.91
N LEU A 80 -1.39 -56.42 5.40
CA LEU A 80 -0.46 -55.81 6.34
C LEU A 80 0.33 -54.70 5.65
N VAL A 81 0.59 -53.63 6.38
CA VAL A 81 1.37 -52.47 5.94
C VAL A 81 2.81 -52.62 6.44
N LYS A 82 3.76 -52.30 5.56
CA LYS A 82 5.16 -52.11 5.89
C LYS A 82 5.45 -50.62 5.83
N LEU A 83 6.08 -50.08 6.88
CA LEU A 83 6.66 -48.75 6.87
C LEU A 83 8.16 -48.86 6.61
N GLU A 84 8.66 -48.10 5.64
CA GLU A 84 10.11 -47.88 5.48
C GLU A 84 10.41 -46.47 6.00
N ILE A 85 11.08 -46.40 7.15
CA ILE A 85 11.31 -45.17 7.89
C ILE A 85 12.78 -44.78 7.78
N VAL A 86 13.04 -43.52 7.40
CA VAL A 86 14.40 -42.98 7.21
C VAL A 86 14.50 -41.58 7.83
N VAL A 87 15.45 -41.39 8.76
CA VAL A 87 15.76 -40.09 9.40
C VAL A 87 17.14 -39.63 8.94
N GLU A 88 17.21 -38.55 8.14
CA GLU A 88 18.43 -38.08 7.44
C GLU A 88 19.37 -39.19 6.92
N GLY A 89 18.80 -40.23 6.30
CA GLY A 89 19.54 -41.35 5.71
C GLY A 89 19.70 -42.57 6.62
N THR A 90 19.51 -42.44 7.93
CA THR A 90 19.49 -43.55 8.89
C THR A 90 18.17 -44.30 8.77
N SER A 91 18.21 -45.60 8.44
CA SER A 91 17.02 -46.43 8.29
C SER A 91 16.61 -47.07 9.62
N ILE A 92 15.39 -46.78 10.06
CA ILE A 92 14.79 -47.39 11.26
C ILE A 92 14.11 -48.70 10.84
N ARG A 93 14.68 -49.83 11.27
CA ARG A 93 14.26 -51.17 10.81
C ARG A 93 13.05 -51.73 11.55
N PHE A 94 12.87 -51.35 12.81
CA PHE A 94 11.84 -51.88 13.70
C PHE A 94 11.17 -50.72 14.43
N PHE A 95 9.84 -50.78 14.57
CA PHE A 95 9.06 -49.83 15.35
C PHE A 95 7.98 -50.58 16.12
N LYS A 96 7.53 -50.02 17.25
CA LYS A 96 6.42 -50.57 18.05
C LYS A 96 5.07 -50.07 17.53
N HIS A 97 4.99 -48.76 17.25
CA HIS A 97 3.79 -48.09 16.79
C HIS A 97 4.17 -46.84 15.99
N PHE A 98 3.39 -46.52 14.97
CA PHE A 98 3.48 -45.25 14.24
C PHE A 98 2.10 -44.65 14.08
N LYS A 99 1.97 -43.37 14.43
CA LYS A 99 0.77 -42.56 14.25
C LYS A 99 1.11 -41.33 13.44
N LEU A 100 0.24 -40.98 12.48
CA LEU A 100 0.36 -39.79 11.65
C LEU A 100 -1.03 -39.17 11.50
N ALA A 101 -1.19 -37.91 11.91
CA ALA A 101 -2.38 -37.11 11.70
C ALA A 101 -2.06 -35.99 10.70
N GLN A 102 -2.82 -35.93 9.61
CA GLN A 102 -2.65 -34.98 8.51
C GLN A 102 -3.91 -34.13 8.35
N SER A 103 -3.76 -32.85 8.00
CA SER A 103 -4.86 -31.90 7.83
C SER A 103 -4.50 -30.85 6.77
N ALA A 104 -5.46 -30.52 5.90
CA ALA A 104 -5.31 -29.45 4.92
C ALA A 104 -5.31 -28.04 5.56
N VAL A 105 -5.65 -27.92 6.85
CA VAL A 105 -5.89 -26.66 7.57
C VAL A 105 -4.81 -26.36 8.63
N LYS A 106 -4.09 -27.39 9.09
CA LYS A 106 -3.17 -27.35 10.23
C LYS A 106 -1.86 -28.06 9.89
N HIS A 107 -0.85 -27.90 10.75
CA HIS A 107 0.33 -28.77 10.70
C HIS A 107 -0.08 -30.24 10.88
N HIS A 108 0.59 -31.13 10.13
CA HIS A 108 0.50 -32.57 10.37
C HIS A 108 1.35 -32.89 11.59
N SER A 109 0.95 -33.87 12.39
CA SER A 109 1.77 -34.39 13.50
C SER A 109 1.97 -35.89 13.37
N PHE A 110 3.12 -36.38 13.82
CA PHE A 110 3.41 -37.81 13.89
C PHE A 110 4.05 -38.18 15.23
N GLU A 111 3.86 -39.45 15.60
CA GLU A 111 4.47 -40.09 16.75
C GLU A 111 4.99 -41.46 16.32
N LEU A 112 6.27 -41.71 16.55
CA LEU A 112 6.95 -42.96 16.23
C LEU A 112 7.55 -43.56 17.51
N THR A 113 6.94 -44.64 17.99
CA THR A 113 7.41 -45.38 19.16
C THR A 113 8.36 -46.49 18.71
N LEU A 114 9.57 -46.50 19.24
CA LEU A 114 10.61 -47.51 19.00
C LEU A 114 10.87 -48.33 20.28
N ALA A 115 11.45 -49.51 20.14
CA ALA A 115 12.02 -50.24 21.28
C ALA A 115 13.35 -49.59 21.72
N HIS A 116 13.72 -49.73 22.99
CA HIS A 116 14.97 -49.20 23.55
C HIS A 116 16.25 -49.61 22.78
N ASP A 117 16.22 -50.77 22.13
CA ASP A 117 17.32 -51.45 21.42
C ASP A 117 17.22 -51.27 19.90
N THR A 118 16.36 -50.37 19.41
CA THR A 118 16.10 -50.21 17.96
C THR A 118 17.29 -49.60 17.20
N LEU A 119 18.08 -48.75 17.85
CA LEU A 119 19.11 -47.94 17.19
C LEU A 119 20.46 -48.64 17.08
N GLY A 120 20.77 -49.52 18.04
CA GLY A 120 21.92 -50.41 18.02
C GLY A 120 22.22 -50.89 19.43
N ASP A 121 22.66 -49.97 20.27
CA ASP A 121 22.78 -50.18 21.71
C ASP A 121 21.44 -49.89 22.43
N ALA A 122 21.33 -50.32 23.68
CA ALA A 122 20.12 -50.17 24.48
C ALA A 122 20.03 -48.74 25.07
N GLU A 123 19.16 -47.93 24.48
CA GLU A 123 18.85 -46.58 24.93
C GLU A 123 18.18 -46.54 26.31
N ASN A 124 18.40 -45.43 27.00
CA ASN A 124 17.80 -45.15 28.30
C ASN A 124 17.35 -43.67 28.37
N HIS A 125 17.10 -43.14 29.57
CA HIS A 125 16.66 -41.76 29.77
C HIS A 125 17.67 -40.68 29.33
N ASN A 126 18.91 -41.06 28.99
CA ASN A 126 19.92 -40.16 28.42
C ASN A 126 19.75 -39.89 26.91
N LEU A 127 19.06 -40.78 26.17
CA LEU A 127 18.76 -40.63 24.73
C LEU A 127 20.02 -40.36 23.86
N GLU A 128 21.11 -41.09 24.10
CA GLU A 128 22.46 -40.74 23.59
C GLU A 128 22.58 -40.79 22.06
N GLU A 129 21.98 -41.79 21.42
CA GLU A 129 21.87 -41.89 19.96
C GLU A 129 20.61 -41.16 19.45
N ALA A 130 19.48 -41.33 20.15
CA ALA A 130 18.17 -40.85 19.75
C ALA A 130 18.12 -39.32 19.61
N GLN A 131 18.82 -38.57 20.47
CA GLN A 131 18.90 -37.10 20.41
C GLN A 131 19.44 -36.59 19.06
N ASN A 132 20.23 -37.39 18.32
CA ASN A 132 20.77 -37.00 17.02
C ASN A 132 19.68 -36.90 15.92
N PHE A 133 18.47 -37.40 16.19
CA PHE A 133 17.31 -37.23 15.33
C PHE A 133 16.54 -35.92 15.55
N LEU A 134 16.81 -35.18 16.62
CA LEU A 134 16.13 -33.90 16.88
C LEU A 134 16.42 -32.89 15.76
N GLY A 135 15.38 -32.25 15.23
CA GLY A 135 15.47 -31.31 14.11
C GLY A 135 15.77 -31.96 12.75
N LYS A 136 15.79 -33.30 12.65
CA LYS A 136 16.10 -34.01 11.40
C LYS A 136 14.86 -34.25 10.54
N ARG A 137 15.08 -34.27 9.23
CA ARG A 137 14.07 -34.68 8.24
C ARG A 137 13.82 -36.18 8.36
N ILE A 138 12.56 -36.55 8.55
CA ILE A 138 12.07 -37.93 8.48
C ILE A 138 11.33 -38.17 7.15
N THR A 139 11.40 -39.39 6.65
CA THR A 139 10.56 -39.90 5.56
C THR A 139 9.99 -41.25 5.97
N VAL A 140 8.68 -41.40 5.83
CA VAL A 140 7.94 -42.63 6.11
C VAL A 140 7.25 -43.06 4.83
N VAL A 141 7.64 -44.22 4.29
CA VAL A 141 7.06 -44.79 3.08
C VAL A 141 6.05 -45.87 3.49
N PHE A 142 4.77 -45.65 3.21
CA PHE A 142 3.72 -46.64 3.36
C PHE A 142 3.73 -47.58 2.16
N ARG A 143 3.80 -48.90 2.39
CA ARG A 143 3.73 -49.95 1.36
C ARG A 143 2.92 -51.14 1.89
N TYR A 144 2.34 -51.96 1.03
CA TYR A 144 1.86 -53.29 1.45
C TYR A 144 3.05 -54.22 1.69
N LYS A 145 2.94 -55.02 2.75
CA LYS A 145 3.95 -56.00 3.13
C LYS A 145 3.93 -57.19 2.16
N ASP A 146 5.11 -57.65 1.78
CA ASP A 146 5.33 -58.85 0.94
C ASP A 146 4.64 -58.80 -0.45
N VAL A 147 4.62 -57.61 -1.08
CA VAL A 147 4.11 -57.36 -2.44
C VAL A 147 5.20 -56.68 -3.27
N GLU A 148 5.60 -57.25 -4.42
CA GLU A 148 6.62 -56.68 -5.31
C GLU A 148 6.19 -55.34 -5.92
N GLU A 149 5.03 -55.30 -6.57
CA GLU A 149 4.43 -54.09 -7.14
C GLU A 149 3.40 -53.46 -6.19
N SER A 150 3.84 -53.17 -4.97
CA SER A 150 3.04 -52.42 -4.00
C SER A 150 2.80 -50.98 -4.47
N PRO A 151 1.61 -50.41 -4.23
CA PRO A 151 1.44 -48.95 -4.17
C PRO A 151 2.30 -48.36 -3.05
N GLU A 152 2.67 -47.09 -3.17
CA GLU A 152 3.62 -46.43 -2.25
C GLU A 152 3.21 -44.96 -2.02
N ARG A 153 3.06 -44.54 -0.75
CA ARG A 153 2.85 -43.13 -0.39
C ARG A 153 3.89 -42.70 0.63
N ASN A 154 4.51 -41.56 0.38
CA ASN A 154 5.42 -40.91 1.31
C ASN A 154 4.70 -39.95 2.24
N PHE A 155 5.14 -39.92 3.50
CA PHE A 155 5.07 -38.75 4.35
C PHE A 155 6.49 -38.23 4.65
N VAL A 156 6.70 -36.93 4.52
CA VAL A 156 7.93 -36.22 4.87
C VAL A 156 7.62 -35.23 5.98
N GLY A 157 8.45 -35.22 7.02
CA GLY A 157 8.29 -34.34 8.18
C GLY A 157 9.62 -33.97 8.81
N VAL A 158 9.56 -33.28 9.95
CA VAL A 158 10.69 -32.94 10.80
C VAL A 158 10.43 -33.44 12.22
N VAL A 159 11.41 -34.09 12.83
CA VAL A 159 11.35 -34.51 14.24
C VAL A 159 11.54 -33.27 15.11
N THR A 160 10.52 -32.91 15.91
CA THR A 160 10.53 -31.72 16.78
C THR A 160 10.79 -32.07 18.24
N GLU A 161 10.56 -33.33 18.64
CA GLU A 161 10.79 -33.83 19.99
C GLU A 161 11.33 -35.27 19.97
N VAL A 162 12.24 -35.56 20.89
CA VAL A 162 12.78 -36.89 21.16
C VAL A 162 12.62 -37.16 22.65
N GLY A 163 11.95 -38.26 23.01
CA GLY A 163 11.63 -38.60 24.39
C GLY A 163 11.88 -40.07 24.73
N PHE A 164 11.97 -40.35 26.03
CA PHE A 164 12.01 -41.70 26.59
C PHE A 164 10.74 -41.95 27.40
N SER A 165 10.04 -43.05 27.12
CA SER A 165 8.80 -43.43 27.81
C SER A 165 8.92 -44.84 28.38
N GLN A 166 8.54 -45.03 29.65
CA GLN A 166 8.70 -46.31 30.35
C GLN A 166 7.49 -46.62 31.26
N ASP A 167 6.70 -47.61 30.85
CA ASP A 167 5.55 -48.11 31.61
C ASP A 167 5.89 -49.39 32.39
N GLN A 168 5.31 -49.54 33.58
CA GLN A 168 5.24 -50.75 34.44
C GLN A 168 6.16 -51.93 34.05
N GLY A 169 7.46 -51.84 34.35
CA GLY A 169 8.42 -52.94 34.17
C GLY A 169 8.91 -53.17 32.73
N SER A 170 8.50 -52.34 31.78
CA SER A 170 9.10 -52.25 30.44
C SER A 170 10.56 -51.81 30.51
N LEU A 171 11.37 -52.25 29.55
CA LEU A 171 12.73 -51.76 29.35
C LEU A 171 12.78 -50.33 28.77
N GLY A 172 11.61 -49.77 28.42
CA GLY A 172 11.47 -48.44 27.86
C GLY A 172 11.15 -48.43 26.36
N ASN A 173 10.83 -47.24 25.89
CA ASN A 173 10.52 -46.89 24.51
C ASN A 173 11.23 -45.58 24.19
N ILE A 174 11.81 -45.48 22.99
CA ILE A 174 12.20 -44.19 22.41
C ILE A 174 10.96 -43.66 21.69
N VAL A 175 10.63 -42.38 21.84
CA VAL A 175 9.48 -41.75 21.19
C VAL A 175 10.00 -40.58 20.37
N LEU A 176 9.80 -40.63 19.05
CA LEU A 176 10.09 -39.52 18.15
C LEU A 176 8.76 -38.85 17.78
N ILE A 177 8.59 -37.60 18.19
CA ILE A 177 7.44 -36.76 17.86
C ILE A 177 7.90 -35.70 16.86
N GLY A 178 7.04 -35.37 15.91
CA GLY A 178 7.35 -34.36 14.93
C GLY A 178 6.16 -33.93 14.10
N GLU A 179 6.43 -33.02 13.17
CA GLU A 179 5.40 -32.35 12.40
C GLU A 179 5.73 -32.28 10.90
N SER A 180 4.76 -31.84 10.10
CA SER A 180 5.02 -31.42 8.72
C SER A 180 6.01 -30.26 8.65
N PRO A 181 6.76 -30.10 7.55
CA PRO A 181 7.77 -29.03 7.40
C PRO A 181 7.21 -27.62 7.62
N THR A 182 5.91 -27.42 7.43
CA THR A 182 5.21 -26.15 7.70
C THR A 182 5.39 -25.61 9.13
N ILE A 183 5.73 -26.44 10.13
CA ILE A 183 6.07 -25.96 11.47
C ILE A 183 7.31 -25.05 11.48
N LEU A 184 8.25 -25.27 10.55
CA LEU A 184 9.44 -24.43 10.38
C LEU A 184 9.10 -23.04 9.84
N LEU A 185 7.92 -22.88 9.21
CA LEU A 185 7.37 -21.60 8.80
C LEU A 185 6.56 -20.93 9.92
N ASP A 186 6.18 -21.66 10.98
CA ASP A 186 5.39 -21.15 12.12
C ASP A 186 6.22 -20.93 13.39
N ALA A 187 7.51 -20.60 13.23
CA ALA A 187 8.45 -20.49 14.33
C ALA A 187 8.28 -19.22 15.19
N ALA A 188 8.57 -18.04 14.63
CA ALA A 188 8.52 -16.76 15.36
C ALA A 188 7.92 -15.66 14.48
N PRO A 189 7.22 -14.67 15.07
CA PRO A 189 6.74 -13.50 14.35
C PRO A 189 7.88 -12.75 13.64
N HIS A 190 7.64 -12.34 12.41
CA HIS A 190 8.57 -11.59 11.59
C HIS A 190 7.88 -10.40 10.93
N THR A 191 8.65 -9.37 10.57
CA THR A 191 8.14 -8.16 9.91
C THR A 191 8.98 -7.85 8.68
N GLN A 192 8.35 -7.89 7.50
CA GLN A 192 8.96 -7.58 6.21
C GLN A 192 7.91 -7.09 5.20
N SER A 193 8.37 -6.69 4.01
CA SER A 193 7.51 -6.12 2.96
C SER A 193 7.96 -6.51 1.57
N PHE A 194 6.99 -6.63 0.67
CA PHE A 194 7.20 -7.01 -0.72
C PHE A 194 6.59 -5.96 -1.66
N GLY A 195 7.32 -5.61 -2.72
CA GLY A 195 6.90 -4.63 -3.72
C GLY A 195 7.17 -3.18 -3.29
N GLY A 196 6.14 -2.33 -3.30
CA GLY A 196 6.21 -0.93 -2.90
C GLY A 196 6.68 -0.02 -4.04
N SER A 197 7.99 0.09 -4.24
CA SER A 197 8.57 0.87 -5.35
C SER A 197 8.24 0.29 -6.73
N GLN A 198 8.01 -1.01 -6.82
CA GLN A 198 7.55 -1.72 -8.02
C GLN A 198 6.53 -2.79 -7.60
N GLU A 199 5.63 -3.16 -8.51
CA GLU A 199 4.74 -4.29 -8.27
C GLU A 199 5.51 -5.62 -8.29
N ILE A 200 5.06 -6.58 -7.49
CA ILE A 200 5.66 -7.91 -7.36
C ILE A 200 4.59 -8.99 -7.55
N SER A 201 4.95 -10.13 -8.14
CA SER A 201 4.00 -11.24 -8.34
C SER A 201 3.73 -11.99 -7.02
N LEU A 202 2.49 -12.46 -6.81
CA LEU A 202 2.17 -13.27 -5.64
C LEU A 202 2.96 -14.59 -5.61
N ASN A 203 3.33 -15.13 -6.79
CA ASN A 203 4.24 -16.28 -6.90
C ASN A 203 5.64 -15.96 -6.33
N SER A 204 6.19 -14.79 -6.65
CA SER A 204 7.50 -14.35 -6.14
C SER A 204 7.50 -14.18 -4.63
N ILE A 205 6.44 -13.58 -4.07
CA ILE A 205 6.26 -13.43 -2.61
C ILE A 205 6.24 -14.81 -1.93
N ALA A 206 5.34 -15.69 -2.37
CA ALA A 206 5.17 -16.99 -1.73
C ALA A 206 6.42 -17.86 -1.88
N GLN A 207 7.11 -17.82 -3.04
CA GLN A 207 8.37 -18.53 -3.22
C GLN A 207 9.47 -18.00 -2.29
N GLN A 208 9.61 -16.68 -2.14
CA GLN A 208 10.59 -16.08 -1.24
C GLN A 208 10.31 -16.51 0.21
N VAL A 209 9.11 -16.27 0.72
CA VAL A 209 8.72 -16.57 2.11
C VAL A 209 8.85 -18.05 2.44
N ILE A 210 8.49 -18.95 1.51
CA ILE A 210 8.68 -20.39 1.72
C ILE A 210 10.18 -20.74 1.76
N SER A 211 11.01 -20.12 0.91
CA SER A 211 12.46 -20.39 0.87
C SER A 211 13.24 -19.78 2.04
N GLU A 212 12.67 -18.81 2.75
CA GLU A 212 13.25 -18.22 3.97
C GLU A 212 13.16 -19.18 5.17
N GLY A 213 12.06 -19.94 5.29
CA GLY A 213 11.85 -20.90 6.38
C GLY A 213 12.06 -22.38 6.03
N LEU A 214 11.99 -22.77 4.74
CA LEU A 214 12.24 -24.15 4.29
C LEU A 214 13.49 -24.24 3.41
N ASP A 215 14.39 -25.16 3.76
CA ASP A 215 15.50 -25.56 2.88
C ASP A 215 14.93 -26.30 1.65
N PRO A 216 15.02 -25.73 0.42
CA PRO A 216 14.51 -26.35 -0.80
C PRO A 216 15.28 -27.62 -1.19
N ASN A 217 16.42 -27.91 -0.55
CA ASN A 217 17.14 -29.17 -0.72
C ASN A 217 16.56 -30.29 0.17
N LYS A 218 15.71 -29.96 1.16
CA LYS A 218 15.12 -30.94 2.09
C LYS A 218 13.60 -31.09 1.92
N PHE A 219 12.89 -30.03 1.57
CA PHE A 219 11.43 -30.01 1.53
C PHE A 219 10.93 -29.45 0.21
N ASP A 220 10.06 -30.21 -0.46
CA ASP A 220 9.49 -29.80 -1.75
C ASP A 220 8.29 -28.88 -1.56
N PHE A 221 8.17 -27.89 -2.44
CA PHE A 221 7.02 -27.00 -2.50
C PHE A 221 6.69 -26.58 -3.94
N ARG A 222 5.43 -26.19 -4.16
CA ARG A 222 4.89 -25.74 -5.44
C ARG A 222 4.20 -24.41 -5.27
N VAL A 223 4.58 -23.43 -6.09
CA VAL A 223 3.95 -22.10 -6.14
C VAL A 223 3.33 -21.90 -7.53
N ASP A 224 2.00 -21.75 -7.58
CA ASP A 224 1.21 -21.67 -8.82
C ASP A 224 -0.06 -20.81 -8.60
N ALA A 225 0.13 -19.60 -8.07
CA ALA A 225 -0.92 -18.62 -7.81
C ALA A 225 -1.73 -18.31 -9.09
N LYS A 226 -3.02 -18.07 -8.90
CA LYS A 226 -3.96 -17.61 -9.93
C LYS A 226 -3.99 -16.09 -10.02
N TYR A 227 -3.84 -15.40 -8.90
CA TYR A 227 -3.74 -13.96 -8.79
C TYR A 227 -2.41 -13.46 -9.38
N GLY A 228 -2.42 -12.20 -9.83
CA GLY A 228 -1.29 -11.57 -10.51
C GLY A 228 -0.36 -10.84 -9.55
N ASN A 229 -0.08 -9.58 -9.87
CA ASN A 229 0.82 -8.74 -9.10
C ASN A 229 0.09 -7.97 -8.00
N VAL A 230 0.82 -7.66 -6.93
CA VAL A 230 0.40 -6.76 -5.86
C VAL A 230 1.31 -5.54 -5.81
N SER A 231 0.75 -4.38 -5.47
CA SER A 231 1.51 -3.12 -5.40
C SER A 231 2.38 -3.04 -4.14
N TYR A 232 1.88 -3.57 -3.02
CA TYR A 232 2.58 -3.64 -1.75
C TYR A 232 1.89 -4.70 -0.89
N SER A 233 2.65 -5.57 -0.23
CA SER A 233 2.16 -6.43 0.85
C SER A 233 3.19 -6.51 1.96
N SER A 234 2.75 -6.58 3.21
CA SER A 234 3.62 -6.72 4.36
C SER A 234 3.21 -7.92 5.21
N GLN A 235 4.21 -8.71 5.55
CA GLN A 235 4.18 -9.62 6.69
C GLN A 235 4.46 -8.73 7.92
N TYR A 236 3.53 -8.63 8.86
CA TYR A 236 3.66 -7.71 10.00
C TYR A 236 3.38 -8.44 11.30
N GLU A 237 4.41 -8.59 12.14
CA GLU A 237 4.37 -9.26 13.45
C GLU A 237 3.65 -10.62 13.41
N GLU A 238 3.92 -11.40 12.34
CA GLU A 238 3.30 -12.70 12.10
C GLU A 238 4.32 -13.69 11.54
N THR A 239 4.11 -14.99 11.77
CA THR A 239 4.97 -16.05 11.24
C THR A 239 4.84 -16.17 9.72
N HIS A 240 5.79 -16.85 9.06
CA HIS A 240 5.70 -17.09 7.61
C HIS A 240 4.49 -17.97 7.27
N TYR A 241 4.14 -18.95 8.11
CA TYR A 241 2.94 -19.78 7.96
C TYR A 241 1.66 -18.95 8.06
N ASN A 242 1.55 -18.09 9.09
CA ASN A 242 0.40 -17.19 9.27
C ASN A 242 0.26 -16.23 8.07
N TYR A 243 1.37 -15.66 7.60
CA TYR A 243 1.39 -14.78 6.42
C TYR A 243 0.91 -15.51 5.17
N LEU A 244 1.45 -16.69 4.86
CA LEU A 244 1.07 -17.51 3.70
C LEU A 244 -0.39 -17.93 3.75
N GLY A 245 -0.88 -18.43 4.89
CA GLY A 245 -2.29 -18.78 5.10
C GLY A 245 -3.21 -17.57 4.95
N ARG A 246 -2.81 -16.41 5.49
CA ARG A 246 -3.54 -15.15 5.39
C ARG A 246 -3.65 -14.67 3.95
N ILE A 247 -2.54 -14.53 3.23
CA ILE A 247 -2.57 -14.04 1.85
C ILE A 247 -3.25 -15.03 0.91
N ALA A 248 -3.14 -16.34 1.16
CA ALA A 248 -3.83 -17.34 0.36
C ALA A 248 -5.35 -17.16 0.41
N GLU A 249 -5.95 -17.17 1.60
CA GLU A 249 -7.39 -16.89 1.77
C GLU A 249 -7.78 -15.50 1.24
N ALA A 250 -6.93 -14.48 1.49
CA ALA A 250 -7.23 -13.10 1.13
C ALA A 250 -7.28 -12.88 -0.40
N TYR A 251 -6.45 -13.58 -1.18
CA TYR A 251 -6.47 -13.55 -2.65
C TYR A 251 -7.26 -14.71 -3.31
N GLY A 252 -7.79 -15.64 -2.51
CA GLY A 252 -8.55 -16.80 -3.00
C GLY A 252 -7.69 -17.94 -3.57
N GLU A 253 -6.41 -18.00 -3.18
CA GLU A 253 -5.49 -19.11 -3.41
C GLU A 253 -5.67 -20.21 -2.36
N GLN A 254 -5.11 -21.39 -2.62
CA GLN A 254 -5.12 -22.52 -1.70
C GLN A 254 -3.73 -22.68 -1.07
N PHE A 255 -3.67 -23.04 0.21
CA PHE A 255 -2.43 -23.25 0.94
C PHE A 255 -2.57 -24.47 1.84
N PHE A 256 -1.86 -25.56 1.54
CA PHE A 256 -1.91 -26.81 2.31
C PHE A 256 -0.69 -27.69 2.03
N TYR A 257 -0.39 -28.62 2.95
CA TYR A 257 0.64 -29.64 2.78
C TYR A 257 -0.01 -30.98 2.42
N ASP A 258 0.44 -31.66 1.36
CA ASP A 258 -0.15 -32.95 0.96
C ASP A 258 0.47 -34.16 1.70
N GLY A 259 1.51 -33.92 2.50
CA GLY A 259 2.32 -34.95 3.16
C GLY A 259 3.73 -35.10 2.57
N GLU A 260 3.97 -34.63 1.35
CA GLU A 260 5.28 -34.63 0.67
C GLU A 260 5.61 -33.26 0.06
N VAL A 261 4.61 -32.53 -0.45
CA VAL A 261 4.77 -31.20 -1.09
C VAL A 261 3.87 -30.15 -0.43
N LEU A 262 4.43 -28.97 -0.16
CA LEU A 262 3.69 -27.77 0.26
C LEU A 262 3.16 -27.02 -0.97
N HIS A 263 1.84 -26.84 -1.07
CA HIS A 263 1.21 -26.13 -2.19
C HIS A 263 0.79 -24.72 -1.78
N PHE A 264 1.11 -23.75 -2.62
CA PHE A 264 0.54 -22.41 -2.60
C PHE A 264 0.00 -22.05 -3.99
N GLY A 265 -1.27 -21.62 -4.07
CA GLY A 265 -1.90 -21.20 -5.32
C GLY A 265 -3.08 -22.08 -5.74
N LYS A 266 -3.17 -22.42 -7.03
CA LYS A 266 -4.15 -23.38 -7.55
C LYS A 266 -3.95 -24.77 -6.94
N LEU A 267 -5.04 -25.50 -6.71
CA LEU A 267 -4.97 -26.95 -6.42
C LEU A 267 -4.05 -27.66 -7.42
N PRO A 268 -3.26 -28.67 -6.99
CA PRO A 268 -2.46 -29.47 -7.90
C PRO A 268 -3.35 -30.21 -8.91
N PRO A 269 -2.82 -30.65 -10.06
CA PRO A 269 -3.55 -31.50 -11.00
C PRO A 269 -4.10 -32.75 -10.29
N ALA A 270 -5.38 -33.04 -10.51
CA ALA A 270 -6.05 -34.19 -9.91
C ALA A 270 -5.43 -35.52 -10.37
N GLU A 271 -5.11 -36.39 -9.42
CA GLU A 271 -4.80 -37.80 -9.70
C GLU A 271 -6.07 -38.62 -9.99
N ASN A 272 -5.88 -39.85 -10.46
CA ASN A 272 -6.97 -40.82 -10.60
C ASN A 272 -7.61 -41.10 -9.21
N PRO A 273 -8.95 -41.09 -9.09
CA PRO A 273 -9.62 -41.31 -7.80
C PRO A 273 -9.32 -42.68 -7.19
N VAL A 274 -9.00 -42.70 -5.90
CA VAL A 274 -8.95 -43.94 -5.10
C VAL A 274 -10.37 -44.47 -4.89
N LYS A 275 -10.62 -45.76 -5.10
CA LYS A 275 -11.95 -46.35 -4.86
C LYS A 275 -12.15 -46.71 -3.39
N LEU A 276 -13.11 -46.07 -2.74
CA LEU A 276 -13.51 -46.38 -1.36
C LEU A 276 -14.87 -47.09 -1.36
N VAL A 277 -14.87 -48.40 -1.13
CA VAL A 277 -16.04 -49.28 -1.31
C VAL A 277 -16.54 -49.78 0.04
N TYR A 278 -17.75 -49.38 0.42
CA TYR A 278 -18.35 -49.71 1.71
C TYR A 278 -18.46 -51.23 1.92
N GLY A 279 -17.94 -51.71 3.05
CA GLY A 279 -17.89 -53.14 3.38
C GLY A 279 -16.73 -53.92 2.74
N ARG A 280 -15.83 -53.25 2.00
CA ARG A 280 -14.56 -53.83 1.53
C ARG A 280 -13.37 -53.15 2.19
N ASN A 281 -13.12 -51.89 1.81
CA ASN A 281 -11.97 -51.09 2.26
C ASN A 281 -12.40 -49.81 3.02
N LEU A 282 -13.70 -49.69 3.29
CA LEU A 282 -14.38 -48.56 3.90
C LEU A 282 -15.45 -49.06 4.89
N SER A 283 -15.46 -48.52 6.11
CA SER A 283 -16.47 -48.75 7.14
C SER A 283 -16.81 -47.47 7.91
N ASP A 284 -17.79 -47.53 8.81
CA ASP A 284 -18.10 -46.48 9.80
C ASP A 284 -18.36 -45.09 9.19
N VAL A 285 -18.91 -45.07 7.97
CA VAL A 285 -19.18 -43.85 7.19
C VAL A 285 -20.24 -42.99 7.87
N LYS A 286 -19.91 -41.71 8.07
CA LYS A 286 -20.82 -40.68 8.59
C LYS A 286 -20.82 -39.50 7.62
N ILE A 287 -21.99 -39.23 7.07
CA ILE A 287 -22.24 -38.13 6.13
C ILE A 287 -22.96 -37.02 6.89
N ARG A 288 -22.46 -35.78 6.78
CA ARG A 288 -23.00 -34.59 7.45
C ARG A 288 -23.21 -33.47 6.43
N MET A 289 -24.41 -32.88 6.44
CA MET A 289 -24.68 -31.58 5.84
C MET A 289 -24.56 -30.51 6.93
N LYS A 290 -23.83 -29.42 6.67
CA LYS A 290 -23.70 -28.27 7.57
C LYS A 290 -24.32 -27.04 6.90
N ALA A 291 -25.15 -26.30 7.62
CA ALA A 291 -25.59 -24.98 7.18
C ALA A 291 -24.45 -23.97 7.46
N GLN A 292 -23.92 -23.32 6.44
CA GLN A 292 -22.78 -22.39 6.52
C GLN A 292 -23.15 -20.97 6.07
N HIS A 293 -22.44 -19.95 6.55
CA HIS A 293 -22.59 -18.60 6.00
C HIS A 293 -21.80 -18.47 4.69
N VAL A 294 -22.50 -18.68 3.56
CA VAL A 294 -21.93 -18.67 2.20
C VAL A 294 -22.12 -17.35 1.45
N LYS A 295 -22.45 -16.26 2.15
CA LYS A 295 -22.69 -14.93 1.55
C LYS A 295 -21.73 -13.85 2.09
N PRO A 296 -20.40 -13.98 1.92
CA PRO A 296 -19.52 -12.84 2.14
C PRO A 296 -19.86 -11.72 1.15
N SER A 297 -19.76 -10.47 1.60
CA SER A 297 -19.90 -9.29 0.75
C SER A 297 -18.76 -8.32 1.10
N PHE A 298 -17.89 -8.02 0.15
CA PHE A 298 -16.72 -7.18 0.40
C PHE A 298 -16.83 -5.85 -0.33
N TYR A 299 -16.30 -4.82 0.33
CA TYR A 299 -16.06 -3.50 -0.27
C TYR A 299 -14.60 -3.08 -0.10
N GLY A 300 -14.19 -2.12 -0.93
CA GLY A 300 -12.88 -1.47 -0.87
C GLY A 300 -12.98 -0.02 -1.34
N TYR A 301 -11.83 0.66 -1.42
CA TYR A 301 -11.76 2.03 -1.91
C TYR A 301 -10.41 2.29 -2.59
N ASN A 302 -10.45 2.55 -3.90
CA ASN A 302 -9.28 2.98 -4.64
C ASN A 302 -9.10 4.49 -4.51
N SER A 303 -8.22 4.89 -3.59
CA SER A 303 -7.90 6.30 -3.35
C SER A 303 -7.16 7.02 -4.50
N ARG A 304 -6.55 6.28 -5.45
CA ARG A 304 -5.91 6.87 -6.64
C ARG A 304 -6.95 7.37 -7.66
N LYS A 305 -8.15 6.77 -7.67
CA LYS A 305 -9.27 7.08 -8.58
C LYS A 305 -10.47 7.75 -7.89
N ASN A 306 -10.46 7.85 -6.56
CA ASN A 306 -11.63 8.18 -5.74
C ASN A 306 -12.84 7.26 -6.01
N GLU A 307 -12.61 5.95 -6.03
CA GLU A 307 -13.60 4.96 -6.47
C GLU A 307 -13.92 3.95 -5.35
N LYS A 308 -15.21 3.79 -5.01
CA LYS A 308 -15.66 2.72 -4.11
C LYS A 308 -15.70 1.41 -4.89
N LEU A 309 -15.03 0.40 -4.36
CA LEU A 309 -14.98 -0.94 -4.93
C LEU A 309 -15.97 -1.86 -4.20
N THR A 310 -16.65 -2.74 -4.93
CA THR A 310 -17.60 -3.73 -4.41
C THR A 310 -17.52 -5.02 -5.22
N GLY A 311 -17.56 -6.18 -4.58
CA GLY A 311 -17.67 -7.47 -5.29
C GLY A 311 -19.10 -7.77 -5.72
N GLY A 312 -19.25 -8.59 -6.77
CA GLY A 312 -20.52 -9.25 -7.10
C GLY A 312 -20.81 -10.42 -6.16
N ASP A 313 -22.02 -10.99 -6.22
CA ASP A 313 -22.38 -12.16 -5.41
C ASP A 313 -21.71 -13.44 -5.94
N PRO A 314 -20.79 -14.09 -5.19
CA PRO A 314 -20.15 -15.30 -5.65
C PRO A 314 -21.11 -16.49 -5.59
N VAL A 315 -21.31 -17.15 -6.73
CA VAL A 315 -22.00 -18.44 -6.80
C VAL A 315 -20.95 -19.54 -6.94
N ILE A 316 -20.77 -20.33 -5.88
CA ILE A 316 -20.00 -21.58 -5.94
C ILE A 316 -20.93 -22.66 -6.50
N LYS A 317 -20.41 -23.47 -7.44
CA LYS A 317 -21.13 -24.60 -8.01
C LYS A 317 -20.61 -25.88 -7.39
N HIS A 318 -21.51 -26.76 -6.97
CA HIS A 318 -21.20 -28.15 -6.69
C HIS A 318 -21.79 -29.04 -7.79
N THR A 319 -21.13 -30.16 -8.06
CA THR A 319 -21.60 -31.21 -8.99
C THR A 319 -22.33 -32.31 -8.24
N SER A 320 -21.98 -32.52 -6.96
CA SER A 320 -22.65 -33.42 -6.02
C SER A 320 -23.97 -32.80 -5.56
N ASP A 321 -25.09 -33.44 -5.91
CA ASP A 321 -26.46 -32.97 -5.61
C ASP A 321 -26.67 -32.64 -4.12
N ILE A 322 -26.07 -33.42 -3.23
CA ILE A 322 -26.20 -33.23 -1.78
C ILE A 322 -25.40 -32.02 -1.27
N ALA A 323 -24.23 -31.74 -1.87
CA ALA A 323 -23.44 -30.54 -1.56
C ALA A 323 -24.10 -29.28 -2.15
N GLN A 324 -24.60 -29.37 -3.40
CA GLN A 324 -25.36 -28.29 -4.04
C GLN A 324 -26.60 -27.93 -3.23
N ARG A 325 -27.37 -28.93 -2.78
CA ARG A 325 -28.53 -28.72 -1.91
C ARG A 325 -28.16 -28.16 -0.54
N ALA A 326 -27.04 -28.58 0.06
CA ALA A 326 -26.54 -28.02 1.31
C ALA A 326 -26.12 -26.55 1.16
N TYR A 327 -25.51 -26.18 0.04
CA TYR A 327 -25.16 -24.80 -0.32
C TYR A 327 -26.41 -23.93 -0.53
N GLU A 328 -27.43 -24.42 -1.23
CA GLU A 328 -28.70 -23.72 -1.43
C GLU A 328 -29.48 -23.53 -0.12
N ILE A 329 -29.53 -24.54 0.73
CA ILE A 329 -30.11 -24.41 2.08
C ILE A 329 -29.33 -23.37 2.88
N SER A 330 -27.99 -23.44 2.88
CA SER A 330 -27.10 -22.47 3.55
C SER A 330 -27.39 -21.03 3.11
N ALA A 331 -27.48 -20.78 1.80
CA ALA A 331 -27.78 -19.47 1.23
C ALA A 331 -29.19 -18.95 1.59
N ASN A 332 -30.16 -19.85 1.82
CA ASN A 332 -31.53 -19.52 2.20
C ASN A 332 -31.73 -19.36 3.72
N THR A 333 -30.95 -20.08 4.53
CA THR A 333 -30.89 -19.94 6.00
C THR A 333 -30.19 -18.64 6.38
N PHE A 334 -28.99 -18.40 5.87
CA PHE A 334 -28.19 -17.21 6.17
C PHE A 334 -28.44 -16.11 5.13
N LYS A 335 -29.61 -15.47 5.22
CA LYS A 335 -30.05 -14.47 4.23
C LYS A 335 -29.19 -13.21 4.19
N THR A 336 -28.73 -12.74 5.35
CA THR A 336 -27.99 -11.47 5.52
C THR A 336 -26.55 -11.59 5.01
N PRO A 337 -26.12 -10.81 3.99
CA PRO A 337 -24.74 -10.79 3.55
C PRO A 337 -23.78 -10.31 4.64
N SER A 338 -22.60 -10.91 4.73
CA SER A 338 -21.56 -10.52 5.68
C SER A 338 -20.74 -9.36 5.10
N LEU A 339 -21.33 -8.15 5.11
CA LEU A 339 -20.70 -6.94 4.58
C LEU A 339 -19.49 -6.53 5.41
N ARG A 340 -18.29 -6.63 4.82
CA ARG A 340 -17.01 -6.28 5.46
C ARG A 340 -16.07 -5.57 4.48
N ILE A 341 -15.04 -4.91 5.01
CA ILE A 341 -13.92 -4.45 4.21
C ILE A 341 -13.16 -5.66 3.64
N ALA A 342 -12.72 -5.62 2.38
CA ALA A 342 -11.93 -6.70 1.80
C ALA A 342 -10.63 -6.93 2.62
N PRO A 343 -10.15 -8.16 2.80
CA PRO A 343 -8.92 -8.50 3.53
C PRO A 343 -7.61 -8.27 2.75
N ILE A 344 -7.67 -7.47 1.66
CA ILE A 344 -6.54 -7.11 0.79
C ILE A 344 -6.58 -5.61 0.50
N LYS A 345 -5.48 -5.00 0.07
CA LYS A 345 -5.52 -3.67 -0.56
C LYS A 345 -5.99 -3.78 -2.01
N ALA A 346 -7.31 -3.79 -2.21
CA ALA A 346 -7.92 -3.80 -3.53
C ALA A 346 -7.64 -2.50 -4.31
N ASN A 347 -7.10 -2.65 -5.52
CA ASN A 347 -6.91 -1.61 -6.53
C ASN A 347 -8.03 -1.63 -7.59
N SER A 348 -8.75 -2.75 -7.73
CA SER A 348 -9.83 -2.95 -8.71
C SER A 348 -11.03 -3.72 -8.12
N PHE A 349 -12.17 -3.69 -8.83
CA PHE A 349 -13.35 -4.50 -8.49
C PHE A 349 -13.06 -6.01 -8.55
N LEU A 350 -12.20 -6.45 -9.48
CA LEU A 350 -11.80 -7.84 -9.65
C LEU A 350 -11.05 -8.37 -8.41
N ASP A 351 -10.30 -7.52 -7.73
CA ASP A 351 -9.57 -7.91 -6.51
C ASP A 351 -10.56 -8.20 -5.38
N VAL A 352 -11.58 -7.34 -5.24
CA VAL A 352 -12.66 -7.52 -4.26
C VAL A 352 -13.48 -8.77 -4.59
N GLU A 353 -13.81 -9.00 -5.86
CA GLU A 353 -14.51 -10.20 -6.32
C GLU A 353 -13.70 -11.47 -6.08
N ALA A 354 -12.39 -11.48 -6.40
CA ALA A 354 -11.51 -12.62 -6.18
C ALA A 354 -11.44 -13.01 -4.70
N SER A 355 -11.25 -12.02 -3.82
CA SER A 355 -11.23 -12.20 -2.37
C SER A 355 -12.58 -12.72 -1.83
N GLN A 356 -13.69 -12.12 -2.25
CA GLN A 356 -15.04 -12.51 -1.84
C GLN A 356 -15.39 -13.92 -2.31
N LYS A 357 -14.96 -14.29 -3.52
CA LYS A 357 -15.12 -15.63 -4.09
C LYS A 357 -14.23 -16.67 -3.40
N GLY A 358 -13.01 -16.29 -2.98
CA GLY A 358 -12.14 -17.10 -2.14
C GLY A 358 -12.83 -17.52 -0.85
N THR A 359 -13.19 -16.54 -0.01
CA THR A 359 -13.90 -16.79 1.26
C THR A 359 -15.23 -17.52 1.07
N ALA A 360 -15.98 -17.24 0.00
CA ALA A 360 -17.20 -18.00 -0.31
C ALA A 360 -16.90 -19.47 -0.65
N GLY A 361 -15.85 -19.73 -1.44
CA GLY A 361 -15.36 -21.05 -1.79
C GLY A 361 -14.92 -21.87 -0.58
N SER A 362 -14.07 -21.28 0.27
CA SER A 362 -13.58 -21.90 1.51
C SER A 362 -14.73 -22.30 2.46
N LYS A 363 -15.82 -21.52 2.50
CA LYS A 363 -17.02 -21.84 3.31
C LYS A 363 -18.00 -22.78 2.61
N ALA A 364 -18.11 -22.72 1.29
CA ALA A 364 -18.90 -23.64 0.49
C ALA A 364 -18.33 -25.07 0.53
N ALA A 365 -17.00 -25.22 0.57
CA ALA A 365 -16.33 -26.50 0.77
C ALA A 365 -16.84 -27.26 2.02
N GLU A 366 -17.19 -26.55 3.09
CA GLU A 366 -17.60 -27.15 4.37
C GLU A 366 -19.09 -27.50 4.49
N VAL A 367 -19.93 -27.27 3.47
CA VAL A 367 -21.38 -27.54 3.54
C VAL A 367 -21.70 -29.03 3.56
N PHE A 368 -20.80 -29.86 3.04
CA PHE A 368 -20.92 -31.30 2.96
C PHE A 368 -19.62 -31.96 3.43
N VAL A 369 -19.71 -32.77 4.47
CA VAL A 369 -18.56 -33.39 5.12
C VAL A 369 -18.82 -34.86 5.39
N THR A 370 -17.93 -35.71 4.88
CA THR A 370 -17.96 -37.16 5.05
C THR A 370 -16.75 -37.59 5.89
N THR A 371 -16.97 -38.50 6.84
CA THR A 371 -15.88 -39.16 7.58
C THR A 371 -16.08 -40.67 7.51
N GLY A 372 -15.01 -41.45 7.50
CA GLY A 372 -15.08 -42.91 7.56
C GLY A 372 -13.80 -43.52 8.12
N ILE A 373 -13.85 -44.83 8.36
CA ILE A 373 -12.67 -45.66 8.60
C ILE A 373 -12.32 -46.35 7.27
N SER A 374 -11.04 -46.36 6.91
CA SER A 374 -10.56 -47.02 5.70
C SER A 374 -9.32 -47.87 5.97
N THR A 375 -9.20 -48.97 5.25
CA THR A 375 -8.05 -49.87 5.30
C THR A 375 -7.02 -49.56 4.22
N VAL A 376 -7.22 -48.49 3.43
CA VAL A 376 -6.27 -47.99 2.43
C VAL A 376 -5.23 -47.08 3.10
N PRO A 377 -3.92 -47.44 3.11
CA PRO A 377 -2.88 -46.68 3.81
C PRO A 377 -2.28 -45.51 3.02
N PHE A 378 -2.83 -45.21 1.84
CA PHE A 378 -2.27 -44.25 0.88
C PHE A 378 -3.12 -42.98 0.69
N LEU A 379 -4.14 -42.78 1.53
CA LEU A 379 -4.94 -41.55 1.54
C LEU A 379 -4.12 -40.38 2.13
N TYR A 380 -4.36 -39.15 1.67
CA TYR A 380 -3.67 -37.95 2.18
C TYR A 380 -4.48 -36.68 1.90
N PRO A 381 -4.26 -35.54 2.59
CA PRO A 381 -4.95 -34.29 2.30
C PRO A 381 -4.71 -33.82 0.86
N GLY A 382 -5.79 -33.54 0.14
CA GLY A 382 -5.77 -33.21 -1.28
C GLY A 382 -5.89 -34.41 -2.23
N CYS A 383 -5.87 -35.65 -1.74
CA CYS A 383 -6.18 -36.81 -2.58
C CYS A 383 -7.68 -36.86 -2.91
N ILE A 384 -8.01 -37.42 -4.08
CA ILE A 384 -9.39 -37.60 -4.52
C ILE A 384 -9.79 -39.08 -4.39
N ALA A 385 -11.01 -39.33 -3.94
CA ALA A 385 -11.57 -40.67 -3.82
C ALA A 385 -13.00 -40.76 -4.38
N ASP A 386 -13.32 -41.83 -5.09
CA ASP A 386 -14.69 -42.16 -5.48
C ASP A 386 -15.28 -43.11 -4.42
N MET A 387 -16.30 -42.64 -3.70
CA MET A 387 -16.96 -43.42 -2.66
C MET A 387 -18.15 -44.20 -3.23
N GLU A 388 -18.15 -45.52 -3.05
CA GLU A 388 -19.28 -46.39 -3.33
C GLU A 388 -19.96 -46.82 -2.02
N MET A 389 -21.28 -46.63 -1.96
CA MET A 389 -22.12 -47.01 -0.83
C MET A 389 -22.99 -48.21 -1.18
N ARG A 390 -23.33 -49.02 -0.17
CA ARG A 390 -24.23 -50.17 -0.34
C ARG A 390 -25.65 -49.71 -0.73
N LYS A 391 -26.25 -50.35 -1.73
CA LYS A 391 -27.66 -50.13 -2.13
C LYS A 391 -28.59 -50.64 -1.03
N ALA A 392 -29.70 -49.94 -0.75
CA ALA A 392 -30.63 -50.31 0.32
C ALA A 392 -31.16 -51.76 0.21
N GLU A 393 -31.54 -52.18 -0.99
CA GLU A 393 -32.23 -53.46 -1.24
C GLU A 393 -31.32 -54.63 -1.61
N THR A 394 -30.00 -54.44 -1.73
CA THR A 394 -29.08 -55.52 -2.16
C THR A 394 -27.78 -55.55 -1.34
N SER A 395 -26.92 -56.52 -1.62
CA SER A 395 -25.53 -56.55 -1.13
C SER A 395 -24.56 -55.70 -1.97
N ASP A 396 -24.99 -55.20 -3.12
CA ASP A 396 -24.11 -54.47 -4.04
C ASP A 396 -23.81 -53.06 -3.53
N THR A 397 -22.67 -52.52 -3.96
CA THR A 397 -22.37 -51.10 -3.90
C THR A 397 -22.75 -50.38 -5.19
N SER A 398 -22.86 -49.06 -5.10
CA SER A 398 -22.94 -48.15 -6.24
C SER A 398 -22.24 -46.84 -5.90
N TYR A 399 -21.68 -46.18 -6.91
CA TYR A 399 -21.13 -44.84 -6.79
C TYR A 399 -22.10 -43.89 -6.08
N PHE A 400 -21.58 -43.14 -5.11
CA PHE A 400 -22.35 -42.18 -4.32
C PHE A 400 -21.85 -40.75 -4.56
N THR A 401 -20.57 -40.47 -4.31
CA THR A 401 -19.97 -39.15 -4.59
C THR A 401 -18.45 -39.24 -4.68
N ARG A 402 -17.86 -38.27 -5.38
CA ARG A 402 -16.43 -38.00 -5.36
C ARG A 402 -16.08 -37.09 -4.18
N LEU A 403 -15.04 -37.47 -3.46
CA LEU A 403 -14.56 -36.85 -2.23
C LEU A 403 -13.15 -36.28 -2.43
N LEU A 404 -12.86 -35.16 -1.78
CA LEU A 404 -11.52 -34.60 -1.62
C LEU A 404 -11.16 -34.72 -0.13
N LEU A 405 -10.10 -35.47 0.15
CA LEU A 405 -9.64 -35.75 1.51
C LEU A 405 -9.09 -34.45 2.13
N THR A 406 -9.56 -34.08 3.31
CA THR A 406 -9.12 -32.87 4.03
C THR A 406 -8.36 -33.21 5.30
N GLU A 407 -8.68 -34.31 5.97
CA GLU A 407 -7.91 -34.83 7.10
C GLU A 407 -7.76 -36.35 6.98
N VAL A 408 -6.61 -36.89 7.38
CA VAL A 408 -6.36 -38.33 7.43
C VAL A 408 -5.53 -38.67 8.67
N ILE A 409 -5.94 -39.70 9.41
CA ILE A 409 -5.20 -40.26 10.53
C ILE A 409 -4.83 -41.70 10.17
N HIS A 410 -3.55 -42.01 10.27
CA HIS A 410 -2.97 -43.33 10.06
C HIS A 410 -2.40 -43.84 11.38
N GLU A 411 -2.75 -45.07 11.76
CA GLU A 411 -2.11 -45.81 12.85
C GLU A 411 -1.64 -47.17 12.32
N VAL A 412 -0.37 -47.52 12.59
CA VAL A 412 0.26 -48.79 12.19
C VAL A 412 1.00 -49.40 13.38
N ASP A 413 0.76 -50.68 13.66
CA ASP A 413 1.49 -51.42 14.71
C ASP A 413 2.73 -52.17 14.19
N ALA A 414 3.54 -52.71 15.11
CA ALA A 414 4.74 -53.50 14.80
C ALA A 414 4.49 -54.74 13.90
N ARG A 415 3.25 -55.24 13.81
CA ARG A 415 2.89 -56.38 12.96
C ARG A 415 2.49 -55.94 11.55
N GLY A 416 2.18 -54.66 11.37
CA GLY A 416 1.67 -54.06 10.14
C GLY A 416 0.15 -53.96 10.08
N TYR A 417 -0.57 -54.13 11.20
CA TYR A 417 -2.00 -53.82 11.21
C TYR A 417 -2.19 -52.31 11.08
N TYR A 418 -2.98 -51.91 10.09
CA TYR A 418 -3.28 -50.51 9.79
C TYR A 418 -4.72 -50.17 10.14
N SER A 419 -4.91 -48.99 10.75
CA SER A 419 -6.19 -48.32 10.92
C SER A 419 -6.11 -46.92 10.33
N GLY A 420 -6.96 -46.64 9.34
CA GLY A 420 -7.10 -45.33 8.72
C GLY A 420 -8.42 -44.69 9.09
N ARG A 421 -8.42 -43.39 9.40
CA ARG A 421 -9.62 -42.56 9.51
C ARG A 421 -9.48 -41.30 8.67
N PHE A 422 -10.55 -40.84 8.04
CA PHE A 422 -10.51 -39.58 7.27
C PHE A 422 -11.69 -38.65 7.54
N GLU A 423 -11.48 -37.37 7.22
CA GLU A 423 -12.52 -36.38 6.92
C GLU A 423 -12.32 -35.88 5.47
N ALA A 424 -13.42 -35.68 4.75
CA ALA A 424 -13.42 -35.27 3.35
C ALA A 424 -14.62 -34.38 3.00
N ILE A 425 -14.45 -33.55 1.98
CA ILE A 425 -15.47 -32.68 1.38
C ILE A 425 -15.83 -33.15 -0.03
N ALA A 426 -16.81 -32.52 -0.68
CA ALA A 426 -17.06 -32.74 -2.11
C ALA A 426 -15.89 -32.17 -2.94
N ALA A 427 -15.33 -32.96 -3.87
CA ALA A 427 -14.13 -32.60 -4.62
C ALA A 427 -14.34 -31.56 -5.75
N ASP A 428 -15.56 -31.09 -5.92
CA ASP A 428 -16.05 -30.41 -7.12
C ASP A 428 -16.14 -28.88 -6.99
N SER A 429 -16.02 -28.36 -5.76
CA SER A 429 -16.05 -26.92 -5.48
C SER A 429 -14.86 -26.18 -6.11
N GLY A 430 -13.71 -26.86 -6.22
CA GLY A 430 -12.42 -26.26 -6.54
C GLY A 430 -11.73 -25.55 -5.36
N TYR A 431 -12.26 -25.71 -4.14
CA TYR A 431 -11.75 -25.09 -2.90
C TYR A 431 -11.60 -26.11 -1.77
N ILE A 432 -10.53 -25.97 -0.98
CA ILE A 432 -10.36 -26.62 0.33
C ILE A 432 -10.82 -25.68 1.46
N PRO A 433 -11.03 -26.19 2.69
CA PRO A 433 -11.31 -25.33 3.85
C PRO A 433 -10.15 -24.38 4.13
N ARG A 434 -10.48 -23.20 4.65
CA ARG A 434 -9.52 -22.13 4.97
C ARG A 434 -8.47 -22.59 6.02
N PRO A 435 -7.16 -22.32 5.82
CA PRO A 435 -6.13 -22.51 6.85
C PRO A 435 -6.35 -21.70 8.13
N GLU A 436 -5.85 -22.21 9.26
CA GLU A 436 -5.83 -21.45 10.52
C GLU A 436 -4.79 -20.32 10.46
N PHE A 437 -5.25 -19.07 10.67
CA PHE A 437 -4.40 -17.89 10.77
C PHE A 437 -5.11 -16.75 11.53
N ILE A 438 -4.31 -15.91 12.17
CA ILE A 438 -4.70 -14.67 12.85
C ILE A 438 -4.46 -13.49 11.91
N THR A 439 -5.37 -12.52 11.88
CA THR A 439 -5.17 -11.29 11.09
C THR A 439 -4.31 -10.30 11.90
N PRO A 440 -3.11 -9.90 11.42
CA PRO A 440 -2.26 -8.94 12.10
C PRO A 440 -2.91 -7.55 12.10
N LYS A 441 -2.53 -6.73 13.07
CA LYS A 441 -2.98 -5.34 13.21
C LYS A 441 -1.75 -4.45 13.28
N ALA A 442 -1.58 -3.60 12.29
CA ALA A 442 -0.47 -2.66 12.24
C ALA A 442 -0.77 -1.43 13.09
N GLU A 443 0.13 -1.14 14.03
CA GLU A 443 0.11 0.06 14.88
C GLU A 443 0.86 1.22 14.20
N PRO A 444 0.62 2.49 14.60
CA PRO A 444 1.35 3.64 14.06
C PRO A 444 2.86 3.53 14.28
N GLN A 445 3.64 3.83 13.26
CA GLN A 445 5.10 3.66 13.23
C GLN A 445 5.80 4.87 12.63
N PHE A 446 7.06 5.10 13.01
CA PHE A 446 7.90 6.04 12.30
C PHE A 446 8.28 5.50 10.91
N GLY A 447 8.55 6.42 10.00
CA GLY A 447 9.25 6.14 8.77
C GLY A 447 9.91 7.39 8.21
N LYS A 448 10.78 7.20 7.22
CA LYS A 448 11.51 8.25 6.54
C LYS A 448 11.04 8.40 5.11
N VAL A 449 10.76 9.63 4.69
CA VAL A 449 10.38 9.90 3.29
C VAL A 449 11.57 9.66 2.38
N VAL A 450 11.43 8.73 1.42
CA VAL A 450 12.47 8.38 0.43
C VAL A 450 12.17 8.93 -0.96
N SER A 451 10.92 9.27 -1.25
CA SER A 451 10.52 9.93 -2.50
C SER A 451 9.22 10.71 -2.32
N ASN A 452 9.16 11.93 -2.85
CA ASN A 452 7.93 12.72 -2.99
C ASN A 452 7.57 13.00 -4.47
N THR A 453 8.25 12.34 -5.42
CA THR A 453 8.02 12.47 -6.86
C THR A 453 6.87 11.56 -7.30
N ASP A 454 5.64 11.87 -6.86
CA ASP A 454 4.43 11.11 -7.19
C ASP A 454 4.14 11.12 -8.71
N PRO A 455 4.17 9.97 -9.41
CA PRO A 455 3.88 9.89 -10.85
C PRO A 455 2.47 10.33 -11.24
N LEU A 456 1.52 10.36 -10.30
CA LEU A 456 0.15 10.85 -10.51
C LEU A 456 -0.07 12.29 -10.01
N ASN A 457 0.94 12.92 -9.42
CA ASN A 457 0.88 14.27 -8.84
C ASN A 457 -0.28 14.47 -7.83
N GLN A 458 -0.52 13.48 -6.96
CA GLN A 458 -1.59 13.47 -5.95
C GLN A 458 -1.11 13.80 -4.53
N GLY A 459 0.10 14.39 -4.39
CA GLY A 459 0.69 14.73 -3.09
C GLY A 459 1.08 13.51 -2.24
N ARG A 460 1.33 12.35 -2.87
CA ARG A 460 1.72 11.11 -2.20
C ARG A 460 3.23 11.03 -2.03
N VAL A 461 3.67 10.26 -1.05
CA VAL A 461 5.09 10.00 -0.77
C VAL A 461 5.36 8.50 -0.68
N GLN A 462 6.60 8.09 -0.92
CA GLN A 462 7.11 6.79 -0.51
C GLN A 462 7.87 6.94 0.80
N VAL A 463 7.64 6.01 1.73
CA VAL A 463 8.24 5.99 3.06
C VAL A 463 8.99 4.68 3.25
N GLN A 464 10.18 4.75 3.82
CA GLN A 464 10.92 3.59 4.34
C GLN A 464 10.67 3.49 5.85
N PHE A 465 10.12 2.37 6.31
CA PHE A 465 9.96 2.10 7.75
C PHE A 465 11.31 1.70 8.38
N ASP A 466 11.47 1.86 9.68
CA ASP A 466 12.74 1.58 10.38
C ASP A 466 13.19 0.10 10.29
N TRP A 467 12.26 -0.83 10.08
CA TRP A 467 12.54 -2.26 9.85
C TRP A 467 12.84 -2.62 8.39
N GLN A 468 12.55 -1.74 7.42
CA GLN A 468 12.91 -1.94 6.02
C GLN A 468 14.40 -1.66 5.78
N GLN A 469 15.02 -2.40 4.86
CA GLN A 469 16.45 -2.30 4.58
C GLN A 469 16.72 -1.98 3.11
N GLY A 470 17.90 -1.41 2.84
CA GLY A 470 18.38 -1.16 1.48
C GLY A 470 17.45 -0.26 0.66
N LYS A 471 16.74 -0.85 -0.32
CA LYS A 471 15.84 -0.15 -1.26
C LYS A 471 14.36 -0.37 -0.97
N ASP A 472 14.03 -1.14 0.07
CA ASP A 472 12.66 -1.47 0.41
C ASP A 472 11.95 -0.23 0.96
N SER A 473 10.71 -0.05 0.53
CA SER A 473 9.89 1.14 0.82
C SER A 473 8.42 0.80 0.62
N SER A 474 7.54 1.66 1.13
CA SER A 474 6.14 1.66 0.73
C SER A 474 6.00 2.00 -0.76
N GLU A 475 4.84 1.67 -1.33
CA GLU A 475 4.37 2.37 -2.54
C GLU A 475 4.06 3.85 -2.23
N PHE A 476 3.65 4.62 -3.25
CA PHE A 476 3.18 6.00 -3.05
C PHE A 476 1.88 6.04 -2.22
N ILE A 477 2.03 6.38 -0.94
CA ILE A 477 0.97 6.47 0.07
C ILE A 477 0.51 7.91 0.27
N ARG A 478 -0.76 8.07 0.66
CA ARG A 478 -1.36 9.40 0.89
C ARG A 478 -0.78 10.06 2.14
N VAL A 479 -0.72 11.38 2.10
CA VAL A 479 -0.44 12.25 3.24
C VAL A 479 -1.77 12.78 3.78
N MET A 480 -1.97 12.69 5.09
CA MET A 480 -3.07 13.33 5.80
C MET A 480 -2.81 14.83 5.88
N SER A 481 -3.83 15.63 5.53
CA SER A 481 -3.81 17.08 5.71
C SER A 481 -4.84 17.50 6.77
N PRO A 482 -4.59 18.58 7.54
CA PRO A 482 -5.58 19.18 8.43
C PRO A 482 -6.89 19.60 7.74
N ASP A 483 -6.81 19.99 6.47
CA ASP A 483 -7.98 20.30 5.65
C ASP A 483 -7.69 19.97 4.18
N ALA A 484 -8.54 19.17 3.55
CA ALA A 484 -8.41 18.78 2.14
C ALA A 484 -9.78 18.61 1.47
N GLY A 485 -9.95 19.22 0.30
CA GLY A 485 -11.14 19.02 -0.52
C GLY A 485 -11.10 19.78 -1.83
N SER A 486 -12.29 20.10 -2.33
CA SER A 486 -12.54 20.87 -3.55
C SER A 486 -13.79 21.73 -3.40
N SER A 487 -13.97 22.69 -4.30
CA SER A 487 -15.19 23.49 -4.50
C SER A 487 -15.36 23.81 -6.00
N ASP A 488 -16.45 24.49 -6.36
CA ASP A 488 -16.67 24.94 -7.74
C ASP A 488 -15.57 25.89 -8.23
N ASP A 489 -15.08 26.77 -7.33
CA ASP A 489 -13.97 27.71 -7.60
C ASP A 489 -12.58 27.04 -7.52
N VAL A 490 -12.40 26.06 -6.63
CA VAL A 490 -11.10 25.43 -6.35
C VAL A 490 -11.20 23.91 -6.50
N LYS A 491 -11.01 23.43 -7.73
CA LYS A 491 -11.20 22.00 -8.09
C LYS A 491 -10.14 21.06 -7.50
N THR A 492 -8.94 21.55 -7.23
CA THR A 492 -7.81 20.77 -6.69
C THR A 492 -7.09 21.57 -5.61
N ASN A 493 -6.56 20.88 -4.59
CA ASN A 493 -5.78 21.45 -3.49
C ASN A 493 -6.51 22.56 -2.69
N ARG A 494 -7.84 22.49 -2.52
CA ARG A 494 -8.53 23.36 -1.55
C ARG A 494 -8.23 22.86 -0.13
N GLY A 495 -7.72 23.75 0.73
CA GLY A 495 -7.36 23.47 2.12
C GLY A 495 -5.87 23.65 2.36
N PHE A 496 -5.30 22.89 3.29
CA PHE A 496 -3.87 22.90 3.58
C PHE A 496 -3.13 21.90 2.66
N MET A 497 -2.14 22.37 1.92
CA MET A 497 -1.35 21.52 1.01
C MET A 497 0.14 21.69 1.32
N SER A 498 0.70 20.69 2.00
CA SER A 498 2.14 20.55 2.24
C SER A 498 2.50 19.07 2.13
N VAL A 499 3.49 18.75 1.29
CA VAL A 499 3.97 17.39 1.08
C VAL A 499 5.34 17.26 1.76
N PRO A 500 5.55 16.27 2.63
CA PRO A 500 6.85 16.00 3.23
C PRO A 500 7.98 15.88 2.19
N GLU A 501 9.16 16.36 2.54
CA GLU A 501 10.35 16.36 1.70
C GLU A 501 11.19 15.10 1.90
N VAL A 502 12.01 14.75 0.90
CA VAL A 502 12.89 13.58 0.99
C VAL A 502 13.90 13.77 2.12
N GLY A 503 13.89 12.84 3.07
CA GLY A 503 14.68 12.90 4.30
C GLY A 503 13.85 13.12 5.57
N ASP A 504 12.63 13.68 5.45
CA ASP A 504 11.76 13.97 6.60
C ASP A 504 11.36 12.69 7.35
N GLN A 505 11.35 12.78 8.68
CA GLN A 505 10.72 11.76 9.54
C GLN A 505 9.22 12.04 9.61
N VAL A 506 8.43 11.00 9.38
CA VAL A 506 6.97 11.03 9.38
C VAL A 506 6.39 9.96 10.30
N MET A 507 5.23 10.23 10.88
CA MET A 507 4.42 9.21 11.52
C MET A 507 3.49 8.59 10.48
N VAL A 508 3.54 7.27 10.33
CA VAL A 508 2.70 6.48 9.42
C VAL A 508 1.66 5.72 10.25
N ASN A 509 0.43 5.65 9.74
CA ASN A 509 -0.65 4.86 10.33
C ASN A 509 -1.33 4.04 9.21
N PHE A 510 -2.17 3.08 9.59
CA PHE A 510 -2.66 2.02 8.71
C PHE A 510 -4.19 2.07 8.64
N VAL A 511 -4.75 2.21 7.44
CA VAL A 511 -6.20 2.34 7.29
C VAL A 511 -6.88 1.02 7.70
N TYR A 512 -7.72 1.07 8.74
CA TYR A 512 -8.30 -0.09 9.44
C TYR A 512 -7.26 -1.02 10.11
N GLN A 513 -6.10 -0.51 10.53
CA GLN A 513 -4.99 -1.29 11.11
C GLN A 513 -4.45 -2.38 10.16
N HIS A 514 -4.67 -2.25 8.85
CA HIS A 514 -4.23 -3.24 7.86
C HIS A 514 -2.79 -2.93 7.38
N PRO A 515 -1.81 -3.85 7.52
CA PRO A 515 -0.40 -3.55 7.24
C PRO A 515 -0.15 -3.11 5.79
N ASP A 516 -0.86 -3.68 4.82
CA ASP A 516 -0.76 -3.28 3.40
C ASP A 516 -1.33 -1.86 3.09
N ARG A 517 -1.93 -1.15 4.07
CA ARG A 517 -2.62 0.13 3.86
C ARG A 517 -2.03 1.34 4.62
N PRO A 518 -0.72 1.61 4.53
CA PRO A 518 -0.13 2.77 5.18
C PRO A 518 -0.58 4.11 4.57
N PHE A 519 -0.58 5.15 5.40
CA PHE A 519 -0.71 6.56 5.05
C PHE A 519 0.06 7.41 6.07
N VAL A 520 0.62 8.55 5.64
CA VAL A 520 1.32 9.48 6.53
C VAL A 520 0.30 10.30 7.32
N MET A 521 0.42 10.35 8.65
CA MET A 521 -0.37 11.24 9.51
C MET A 521 0.20 12.66 9.58
N GLY A 522 1.52 12.80 9.51
CA GLY A 522 2.20 14.09 9.56
C GLY A 522 3.73 13.94 9.72
N GLY A 523 4.45 15.04 9.54
CA GLY A 523 5.89 15.13 9.83
C GLY A 523 6.15 15.25 11.33
N LEU A 524 7.33 14.79 11.77
CA LEU A 524 7.79 14.85 13.14
C LEU A 524 9.16 15.50 13.23
N PHE A 525 9.28 16.52 14.10
CA PHE A 525 10.57 17.11 14.43
C PHE A 525 11.36 16.18 15.36
N HIS A 526 12.54 15.75 14.92
CA HIS A 526 13.54 15.11 15.77
C HIS A 526 14.63 16.13 16.18
N GLY A 527 15.51 15.76 17.12
CA GLY A 527 16.53 16.66 17.69
C GLY A 527 17.60 17.21 16.72
N GLY A 528 17.54 16.87 15.43
CA GLY A 528 18.38 17.47 14.37
C GLY A 528 17.67 18.57 13.55
N ILE A 529 16.34 18.70 13.66
CA ILE A 529 15.53 19.66 12.89
C ILE A 529 14.54 20.46 13.75
N GLY A 530 14.24 20.02 14.98
CA GLY A 530 13.35 20.72 15.90
C GLY A 530 14.06 21.74 16.79
N ALA A 531 13.66 23.00 16.71
CA ALA A 531 14.14 24.08 17.61
C ALA A 531 13.10 24.56 18.63
N GLY A 532 11.83 24.12 18.51
CA GLY A 532 10.72 24.57 19.35
C GLY A 532 10.31 26.04 19.10
N GLY A 533 9.39 26.56 19.92
CA GLY A 533 8.91 27.96 19.83
C GLY A 533 9.84 28.99 20.47
N GLY A 534 11.13 28.69 20.67
CA GLY A 534 12.08 29.56 21.36
C GLY A 534 11.74 29.83 22.83
N THR A 535 12.33 30.89 23.40
CA THR A 535 12.10 31.30 24.80
C THR A 535 10.61 31.57 25.05
N GLY A 536 10.06 30.95 26.09
CA GLY A 536 8.64 31.09 26.45
C GLY A 536 7.64 30.39 25.50
N ASN A 537 8.12 29.67 24.48
CA ASN A 537 7.30 29.15 23.38
C ASN A 537 6.58 30.27 22.60
N ASN A 538 7.22 31.44 22.50
CA ASN A 538 6.62 32.63 21.89
C ASN A 538 6.55 32.56 20.35
N ILE A 539 7.47 31.86 19.70
CA ILE A 539 7.61 31.84 18.24
C ILE A 539 6.75 30.75 17.63
N MET A 540 5.90 31.13 16.68
CA MET A 540 5.18 30.23 15.79
C MET A 540 5.51 30.62 14.34
N SER A 541 5.70 29.65 13.45
CA SER A 541 5.99 29.97 12.05
C SER A 541 5.50 28.90 11.07
N PHE A 542 5.12 29.35 9.88
CA PHE A 542 4.96 28.53 8.69
C PHE A 542 6.13 28.86 7.75
N SER A 543 7.08 27.95 7.62
CA SER A 543 8.29 28.12 6.82
C SER A 543 8.31 27.14 5.65
N GLY A 544 8.45 27.64 4.42
CA GLY A 544 8.58 26.82 3.23
C GLY A 544 10.04 26.44 2.93
N ARG A 545 10.27 25.41 2.12
CA ARG A 545 11.61 24.94 1.70
C ARG A 545 12.51 26.04 1.12
N SER A 546 11.93 27.09 0.54
CA SER A 546 12.66 28.24 -0.03
C SER A 546 13.25 29.18 1.01
N GLY A 547 12.85 29.09 2.29
CA GLY A 547 13.15 30.07 3.33
C GLY A 547 12.16 31.24 3.39
N ALA A 548 11.07 31.21 2.60
CA ALA A 548 9.94 32.12 2.80
C ALA A 548 9.15 31.71 4.05
N GLU A 549 8.75 32.68 4.87
CA GLU A 549 8.13 32.46 6.18
C GLU A 549 6.95 33.39 6.46
N LEU A 550 5.93 32.87 7.15
CA LEU A 550 5.01 33.65 7.96
C LEU A 550 5.32 33.34 9.43
N LYS A 551 5.72 34.34 10.20
CA LYS A 551 6.16 34.21 11.58
C LYS A 551 5.32 35.09 12.51
N TYR A 552 4.99 34.55 13.68
CA TYR A 552 4.32 35.24 14.77
C TYR A 552 5.16 35.12 16.05
N ASP A 553 5.35 36.24 16.75
CA ASP A 553 6.03 36.32 18.04
C ASP A 553 5.02 36.76 19.11
N ASN A 554 4.56 35.82 19.93
CA ASN A 554 3.62 36.06 21.03
C ASN A 554 4.21 36.91 22.16
N GLY A 555 5.54 37.00 22.29
CA GLY A 555 6.19 37.81 23.32
C GLY A 555 6.17 39.29 22.96
N ALA A 556 6.36 39.61 21.68
CA ALA A 556 6.24 40.96 21.15
C ALA A 556 4.81 41.34 20.70
N GLY A 557 3.94 40.34 20.46
CA GLY A 557 2.66 40.53 19.77
C GLY A 557 2.80 40.82 18.27
N SER A 558 3.96 40.50 17.68
CA SER A 558 4.38 40.97 16.35
C SER A 558 4.24 39.88 15.28
N MET A 559 3.92 40.28 14.04
CA MET A 559 3.78 39.38 12.88
C MET A 559 4.72 39.80 11.76
N ASN A 560 5.29 38.83 11.03
CA ASN A 560 6.18 39.07 9.91
C ASN A 560 5.92 38.08 8.77
N LEU A 561 5.61 38.59 7.58
CA LEU A 561 5.62 37.82 6.33
C LEU A 561 6.89 38.18 5.56
N LYS A 562 7.70 37.21 5.18
CA LYS A 562 8.99 37.43 4.52
C LYS A 562 9.26 36.43 3.40
N ASP A 563 9.79 36.91 2.28
CA ASP A 563 10.21 36.09 1.16
C ASP A 563 11.71 35.71 1.22
N LYS A 564 12.17 34.91 0.25
CA LYS A 564 13.59 34.53 0.15
C LYS A 564 14.51 35.72 -0.20
N GLY A 565 14.02 36.71 -0.94
CA GLY A 565 14.76 37.93 -1.31
C GLY A 565 14.90 38.96 -0.18
N GLY A 566 14.19 38.79 0.92
CA GLY A 566 14.17 39.69 2.08
C GLY A 566 13.11 40.79 2.01
N ALA A 567 12.26 40.81 0.97
CA ALA A 567 11.07 41.64 0.98
C ALA A 567 10.11 41.14 2.06
N ASN A 568 9.49 42.06 2.79
CA ASN A 568 8.70 41.70 3.96
C ASN A 568 7.55 42.68 4.25
N MET A 569 6.59 42.20 5.03
CA MET A 569 5.54 42.99 5.67
C MET A 569 5.54 42.66 7.16
N HIS A 570 5.78 43.66 8.00
CA HIS A 570 5.93 43.48 9.44
C HIS A 570 4.96 44.36 10.22
N PHE A 571 4.25 43.74 11.15
CA PHE A 571 3.40 44.39 12.14
C PHE A 571 4.08 44.26 13.50
N ASP A 572 4.38 45.38 14.16
CA ASP A 572 5.31 45.40 15.30
C ASP A 572 4.68 45.02 16.66
N GLY A 573 3.36 44.81 16.71
CA GLY A 573 2.60 44.55 17.92
C GLY A 573 2.20 45.80 18.73
N THR A 574 2.74 46.99 18.40
CA THR A 574 2.36 48.28 19.01
C THR A 574 1.37 49.09 18.16
N GLY A 575 1.12 48.64 16.93
CA GLY A 575 0.16 49.22 15.99
C GLY A 575 0.80 49.80 14.72
N ASN A 576 2.12 49.66 14.55
CA ASN A 576 2.81 50.07 13.33
C ASN A 576 2.86 48.92 12.33
N ALA A 577 2.84 49.27 11.05
CA ALA A 577 3.03 48.36 9.94
C ALA A 577 4.11 48.89 9.00
N THR A 578 5.02 48.03 8.56
CA THR A 578 6.03 48.34 7.53
C THR A 578 5.91 47.40 6.35
N THR A 579 6.39 47.84 5.18
CA THR A 579 6.42 47.02 3.96
C THR A 579 7.67 47.40 3.17
N ASP A 580 8.66 46.52 3.21
CA ASP A 580 10.00 46.77 2.68
C ASP A 580 10.26 45.91 1.45
N ALA A 581 10.80 46.53 0.40
CA ALA A 581 11.20 45.87 -0.84
C ALA A 581 12.65 46.22 -1.16
N ASN A 582 13.51 45.20 -1.25
CA ASN A 582 14.96 45.37 -1.44
C ASN A 582 15.37 45.84 -2.85
N LEU A 583 14.44 45.92 -3.81
CA LEU A 583 14.70 46.32 -5.20
C LEU A 583 13.71 47.40 -5.67
N ASN A 584 12.45 47.03 -5.91
CA ASN A 584 11.41 47.93 -6.41
C ASN A 584 10.12 47.76 -5.58
N HIS A 585 9.48 48.87 -5.23
CA HIS A 585 8.14 48.90 -4.65
C HIS A 585 7.21 49.58 -5.66
N ILE A 586 6.24 48.84 -6.19
CA ILE A 586 5.28 49.32 -7.21
C ILE A 586 3.87 49.19 -6.65
N VAL A 587 3.13 50.29 -6.64
CA VAL A 587 1.72 50.35 -6.21
C VAL A 587 0.88 50.79 -7.41
N ASN A 588 -0.03 49.92 -7.85
CA ASN A 588 -0.94 50.19 -8.97
C ASN A 588 -2.38 50.24 -8.44
N ALA A 589 -3.13 51.27 -8.82
CA ALA A 589 -4.56 51.42 -8.50
C ALA A 589 -5.37 51.55 -9.80
N GLY A 590 -6.53 50.88 -9.86
CA GLY A 590 -7.34 50.83 -11.09
C GLY A 590 -8.31 51.98 -11.30
N SER A 591 -8.59 52.79 -10.26
CA SER A 591 -9.53 53.92 -10.34
C SER A 591 -9.12 55.10 -9.46
N THR A 592 -8.68 54.86 -8.22
CA THR A 592 -8.23 55.95 -7.32
C THR A 592 -7.16 55.45 -6.36
N SER A 593 -6.13 56.26 -6.12
CA SER A 593 -5.15 56.07 -5.06
C SER A 593 -5.15 57.28 -4.14
N SER A 594 -5.16 57.07 -2.82
CA SER A 594 -5.08 58.18 -1.87
C SER A 594 -4.31 57.84 -0.60
N ILE A 595 -3.53 58.82 -0.12
CA ILE A 595 -2.80 58.79 1.15
C ILE A 595 -3.47 59.79 2.08
N ASN A 596 -4.00 59.30 3.20
CA ASN A 596 -4.87 60.04 4.11
C ASN A 596 -4.27 60.05 5.53
N VAL A 597 -3.92 61.23 6.06
CA VAL A 597 -3.25 61.37 7.37
C VAL A 597 -4.09 62.20 8.33
N GLY A 598 -4.16 61.76 9.59
CA GLY A 598 -4.83 62.48 10.68
C GLY A 598 -6.34 62.28 10.77
N ALA A 599 -6.90 61.33 10.02
CA ALA A 599 -8.30 60.90 10.18
C ALA A 599 -8.54 60.31 11.58
N LYS A 600 -9.78 60.38 12.06
CA LYS A 600 -10.22 59.79 13.33
C LYS A 600 -11.60 59.17 13.15
N GLU A 601 -12.06 58.42 14.14
CA GLU A 601 -13.45 58.02 14.22
C GLU A 601 -14.36 59.26 14.07
N ASN A 602 -15.23 59.25 13.06
CA ASN A 602 -16.11 60.36 12.69
C ASN A 602 -15.39 61.69 12.33
N SER A 603 -14.16 61.66 11.78
CA SER A 603 -13.51 62.86 11.23
C SER A 603 -12.63 62.56 10.01
N PRO A 604 -12.74 63.33 8.91
CA PRO A 604 -11.93 63.13 7.71
C PRO A 604 -10.45 63.42 7.96
N ALA A 605 -9.59 62.94 7.06
CA ALA A 605 -8.17 63.22 7.10
C ALA A 605 -7.86 64.72 7.00
N THR A 606 -6.82 65.17 7.70
CA THR A 606 -6.38 66.57 7.70
C THR A 606 -5.34 66.87 6.63
N SER A 607 -4.72 65.83 6.08
CA SER A 607 -3.83 65.88 4.92
C SER A 607 -4.17 64.73 3.96
N VAL A 608 -4.39 65.05 2.70
CA VAL A 608 -4.76 64.11 1.63
C VAL A 608 -3.90 64.36 0.40
N PHE A 609 -3.33 63.30 -0.14
CA PHE A 609 -2.79 63.22 -1.50
C PHE A 609 -3.60 62.18 -2.26
N GLU A 610 -4.24 62.56 -3.37
CA GLU A 610 -5.27 61.77 -4.05
C GLU A 610 -5.09 61.89 -5.57
N MET A 611 -5.25 60.78 -6.29
CA MET A 611 -5.17 60.73 -7.76
C MET A 611 -6.19 59.72 -8.32
N ASP A 612 -6.73 59.98 -9.50
CA ASP A 612 -7.77 59.15 -10.14
C ASP A 612 -7.44 58.71 -11.59
N ASP A 613 -8.32 57.89 -12.17
CA ASP A 613 -8.24 57.35 -13.53
C ASP A 613 -8.64 58.35 -14.63
N GLU A 614 -9.21 59.50 -14.27
CA GLU A 614 -9.37 60.65 -15.17
C GLU A 614 -8.08 61.50 -15.26
N GLY A 615 -7.11 61.27 -14.39
CA GLY A 615 -5.81 61.94 -14.35
C GLY A 615 -5.75 63.18 -13.47
N ASN A 616 -6.73 63.39 -12.58
CA ASN A 616 -6.69 64.46 -11.59
C ASN A 616 -5.66 64.12 -10.50
N ILE A 617 -5.01 65.15 -9.95
CA ILE A 617 -4.07 65.02 -8.82
C ILE A 617 -4.38 66.12 -7.79
N ASN A 618 -4.85 65.69 -6.62
CA ASN A 618 -5.37 66.55 -5.57
C ASN A 618 -4.47 66.54 -4.31
N PHE A 619 -4.08 67.73 -3.85
CA PHE A 619 -3.45 67.94 -2.54
C PHE A 619 -4.41 68.75 -1.65
N LYS A 620 -4.93 68.15 -0.58
CA LYS A 620 -5.85 68.81 0.36
C LYS A 620 -5.20 68.81 1.75
N GLY A 621 -4.85 69.99 2.28
CA GLY A 621 -4.20 70.13 3.58
C GLY A 621 -4.86 71.21 4.43
N LYS A 622 -5.15 70.93 5.70
CA LYS A 622 -5.91 71.86 6.56
C LYS A 622 -5.16 73.14 6.93
N LYS A 623 -3.84 73.06 7.19
CA LYS A 623 -3.04 74.19 7.69
C LYS A 623 -2.13 74.83 6.64
N SER A 624 -1.48 74.01 5.83
CA SER A 624 -0.52 74.48 4.83
C SER A 624 -0.15 73.38 3.84
N LEU A 625 0.17 73.78 2.61
CA LEU A 625 0.99 73.00 1.67
C LEU A 625 2.35 73.70 1.53
N THR A 626 3.45 72.96 1.50
CA THR A 626 4.79 73.53 1.30
C THR A 626 5.63 72.58 0.45
N ILE A 627 6.19 73.09 -0.63
CA ILE A 627 7.10 72.39 -1.54
C ILE A 627 8.42 73.14 -1.50
N THR A 628 9.50 72.48 -1.05
CA THR A 628 10.81 73.10 -0.83
C THR A 628 11.89 72.27 -1.51
N ILE A 629 12.75 72.92 -2.29
CA ILE A 629 13.89 72.29 -2.98
C ILE A 629 15.11 73.20 -2.79
N GLY A 630 16.04 72.78 -1.93
CA GLY A 630 17.20 73.60 -1.56
C GLY A 630 16.78 74.93 -0.96
N GLY A 631 17.16 76.04 -1.60
CA GLY A 631 16.81 77.41 -1.19
C GLY A 631 15.51 77.97 -1.77
N SER A 632 14.78 77.21 -2.59
CA SER A 632 13.52 77.65 -3.21
C SER A 632 12.32 77.01 -2.52
N SER A 633 11.22 77.75 -2.36
CA SER A 633 10.01 77.28 -1.70
C SER A 633 8.72 77.87 -2.28
N LEU A 634 7.70 77.03 -2.43
CA LEU A 634 6.30 77.41 -2.64
C LEU A 634 5.52 77.04 -1.38
N GLN A 635 4.82 77.97 -0.76
CA GLN A 635 4.00 77.74 0.44
C GLN A 635 2.62 78.36 0.30
N MET A 636 1.60 77.58 0.63
CA MET A 636 0.18 77.97 0.72
C MET A 636 -0.28 77.76 2.17
N LYS A 637 -1.04 78.70 2.74
CA LYS A 637 -1.47 78.68 4.15
C LYS A 637 -3.00 78.71 4.31
N GLU A 638 -3.49 78.29 5.47
CA GLU A 638 -4.91 78.36 5.90
C GLU A 638 -5.49 79.79 5.86
N ASP A 639 -4.66 80.82 6.05
CA ASP A 639 -5.05 82.24 5.94
C ASP A 639 -5.19 82.76 4.50
N GLY A 640 -4.96 81.92 3.49
CA GLY A 640 -4.99 82.27 2.07
C GLY A 640 -3.67 82.84 1.53
N THR A 641 -2.64 83.03 2.36
CA THR A 641 -1.32 83.47 1.90
C THR A 641 -0.68 82.42 1.00
N ILE A 642 -0.30 82.84 -0.21
CA ILE A 642 0.56 82.08 -1.11
C ILE A 642 1.88 82.85 -1.24
N SER A 643 3.00 82.17 -0.99
CA SER A 643 4.35 82.74 -1.09
C SER A 643 5.24 81.87 -1.96
N LEU A 644 5.99 82.51 -2.85
CA LEU A 644 6.99 81.89 -3.72
C LEU A 644 8.32 82.58 -3.47
N THR A 645 9.34 81.80 -3.11
CA THR A 645 10.70 82.28 -2.83
C THR A 645 11.73 81.43 -3.54
N GLY A 646 12.85 82.05 -3.91
CA GLY A 646 13.96 81.41 -4.59
C GLY A 646 15.04 82.45 -4.92
N LYS A 647 16.16 81.99 -5.47
CA LYS A 647 17.27 82.88 -5.88
C LYS A 647 16.87 83.78 -7.05
N ASP A 648 16.33 83.16 -8.10
CA ASP A 648 15.91 83.79 -9.34
C ASP A 648 14.49 83.27 -9.64
N ILE A 649 13.52 84.15 -9.90
CA ILE A 649 12.12 83.78 -10.21
C ILE A 649 11.75 84.36 -11.57
N THR A 650 11.48 83.49 -12.54
CA THR A 650 11.07 83.85 -13.89
C THR A 650 9.62 83.45 -14.12
N VAL A 651 8.76 84.40 -14.51
CA VAL A 651 7.36 84.17 -14.88
C VAL A 651 7.15 84.62 -16.32
N THR A 652 6.65 83.73 -17.17
CA THR A 652 6.48 83.99 -18.61
C THR A 652 5.11 83.51 -19.08
N GLY A 653 4.35 84.38 -19.74
CA GLY A 653 3.08 84.03 -20.39
C GLY A 653 3.23 84.10 -21.91
N SER A 654 2.70 83.11 -22.63
CA SER A 654 2.78 83.03 -24.10
C SER A 654 1.82 84.00 -24.81
N ASN A 655 0.57 84.09 -24.32
CA ASN A 655 -0.46 84.96 -24.89
C ASN A 655 -0.68 86.23 -24.05
N ASN A 656 -0.69 86.08 -22.72
CA ASN A 656 -0.91 87.16 -21.76
C ASN A 656 -0.35 86.75 -20.39
N LEU A 657 0.06 87.73 -19.58
CA LEU A 657 0.35 87.57 -18.15
C LEU A 657 -0.42 88.66 -17.40
N ALA A 658 -1.46 88.26 -16.67
CA ALA A 658 -2.28 89.17 -15.88
C ALA A 658 -1.98 88.98 -14.38
N ILE A 659 -1.54 90.06 -13.74
CA ILE A 659 -1.40 90.14 -12.28
C ILE A 659 -2.40 91.19 -11.82
N ASN A 660 -3.39 90.77 -11.02
CA ASN A 660 -4.46 91.63 -10.52
C ASN A 660 -4.58 91.43 -9.00
N ALA A 661 -4.66 92.52 -8.25
CA ALA A 661 -5.03 92.48 -6.85
C ALA A 661 -6.42 93.11 -6.68
N THR A 662 -7.29 92.45 -5.92
CA THR A 662 -8.65 92.94 -5.61
C THR A 662 -8.89 92.85 -4.10
N PRO A 663 -9.67 93.76 -3.50
CA PRO A 663 -10.03 93.68 -2.08
C PRO A 663 -10.73 92.36 -1.75
N SER A 664 -10.46 91.81 -0.56
CA SER A 664 -11.05 90.55 -0.07
C SER A 664 -12.53 90.68 0.30
N GLU A 665 -13.00 91.89 0.63
CA GLU A 665 -14.37 92.14 1.08
C GLU A 665 -15.21 92.89 0.03
N LYS A 666 -16.52 92.58 0.00
CA LYS A 666 -17.51 93.23 -0.87
C LYS A 666 -17.84 94.65 -0.37
N GLY A 667 -16.89 95.58 -0.53
CA GLY A 667 -17.12 97.01 -0.38
C GLY A 667 -16.20 97.72 0.62
N GLY A 668 -14.93 97.92 0.25
CA GLY A 668 -14.04 98.85 0.95
C GLY A 668 -12.62 98.31 1.18
N GLY A 669 -11.71 98.60 0.25
CA GLY A 669 -10.28 98.30 0.38
C GLY A 669 -9.54 98.59 -0.93
N SER A 670 -8.21 98.58 -0.90
CA SER A 670 -7.37 98.68 -2.08
C SER A 670 -6.69 97.34 -2.37
N GLY A 671 -6.91 96.77 -3.55
CA GLY A 671 -6.03 95.73 -4.07
C GLY A 671 -4.71 96.37 -4.50
N THR A 672 -3.60 95.94 -3.89
CA THR A 672 -2.27 96.52 -4.14
C THR A 672 -1.36 95.49 -4.81
N ILE A 673 -0.58 95.92 -5.81
CA ILE A 673 0.48 95.12 -6.44
C ILE A 673 1.79 95.87 -6.21
N ASP A 674 2.57 95.42 -5.23
CA ASP A 674 3.87 96.01 -4.91
C ASP A 674 4.98 95.32 -5.72
N ILE A 675 5.69 96.10 -6.54
CA ILE A 675 6.91 95.66 -7.24
C ILE A 675 8.06 96.49 -6.69
N THR A 676 9.07 95.85 -6.13
CA THR A 676 10.20 96.53 -5.47
C THR A 676 11.51 95.83 -5.75
N ALA A 677 12.49 96.58 -6.26
CA ALA A 677 13.88 96.18 -6.31
C ALA A 677 14.69 96.96 -5.25
N LYS A 678 15.63 96.30 -4.57
CA LYS A 678 16.56 96.94 -3.62
C LYS A 678 17.98 96.85 -4.17
N GLY A 679 18.54 97.99 -4.57
CA GLY A 679 19.92 98.07 -5.09
C GLY A 679 20.07 97.70 -6.57
N GLY A 680 18.99 97.74 -7.36
CA GLY A 680 19.00 97.48 -8.81
C GLY A 680 17.72 98.01 -9.48
N ASP A 681 17.65 97.88 -10.80
CA ASP A 681 16.61 98.48 -11.64
C ASP A 681 15.34 97.62 -11.78
N ILE A 682 14.21 98.27 -12.09
CA ILE A 682 12.98 97.62 -12.57
C ILE A 682 12.83 97.95 -14.06
N THR A 683 12.94 96.94 -14.92
CA THR A 683 12.87 97.11 -16.39
C THR A 683 11.54 96.63 -16.96
N ILE A 684 10.89 97.45 -17.77
CA ILE A 684 9.68 97.09 -18.55
C ILE A 684 9.95 97.43 -20.02
N SER A 685 9.85 96.43 -20.91
CA SER A 685 10.17 96.57 -22.34
C SER A 685 9.06 95.98 -23.22
N ASN A 686 8.80 96.60 -24.37
CA ASN A 686 7.84 96.10 -25.36
C ASN A 686 8.22 96.54 -26.78
N ASP A 687 8.00 95.67 -27.77
CA ASP A 687 8.31 95.95 -29.19
C ASP A 687 7.30 96.91 -29.86
N LYS A 688 6.24 97.31 -29.15
CA LYS A 688 5.18 98.20 -29.61
C LYS A 688 4.89 99.30 -28.59
N ASN A 689 3.90 99.09 -27.71
CA ASN A 689 3.35 100.12 -26.82
C ASN A 689 3.20 99.58 -25.39
N ILE A 690 3.78 100.28 -24.42
CA ILE A 690 3.45 100.11 -23.00
C ILE A 690 2.27 101.04 -22.68
N ASN A 691 1.16 100.49 -22.18
CA ASN A 691 -0.04 101.25 -21.84
C ASN A 691 -0.25 101.25 -20.32
N VAL A 692 0.08 102.35 -19.65
CA VAL A 692 -0.24 102.56 -18.23
C VAL A 692 -1.51 103.40 -18.12
N LYS A 693 -2.51 102.94 -17.35
CA LYS A 693 -3.78 103.62 -17.14
C LYS A 693 -4.13 103.61 -15.65
N GLY A 694 -4.43 104.78 -15.09
CA GLY A 694 -4.93 104.94 -13.72
C GLY A 694 -6.36 105.47 -13.74
N GLY A 695 -7.18 105.04 -12.78
CA GLY A 695 -8.57 105.51 -12.65
C GLY A 695 -8.72 106.90 -12.03
N ILE A 696 -7.66 107.41 -11.38
CA ILE A 696 -7.64 108.72 -10.71
C ILE A 696 -6.35 109.48 -11.08
N GLU A 697 -5.18 108.91 -10.79
CA GLU A 697 -3.87 109.50 -11.05
C GLU A 697 -2.88 108.40 -11.51
N VAL A 698 -1.93 108.75 -12.38
CA VAL A 698 -0.73 107.96 -12.67
C VAL A 698 0.46 108.87 -12.41
N LYS A 699 1.24 108.56 -11.37
CA LYS A 699 2.36 109.37 -10.94
C LYS A 699 3.68 108.64 -11.20
N LEU A 700 4.39 109.09 -12.23
CA LEU A 700 5.77 108.72 -12.51
C LEU A 700 6.64 109.89 -12.00
N THR A 701 7.51 109.60 -11.03
CA THR A 701 8.46 110.56 -10.41
C THR A 701 9.87 110.05 -10.54
#